data_AF-A0A8J2J0I2-F1
#
_entry.id   AF-A0A8J2J0I2-F1
#
_cell.length_a   1.000
_cell.length_b   1.000
_cell.length_c   1.000
_cell.angle_alpha   90.00
_cell.angle_beta   90.00
_cell.angle_gamma   90.00
#
_symmetry.space_group_name_H-M   'P 1'
#
loop_
_entity.id
_entity.type
_entity.pdbx_description
1 polymer ?
#
loop_
_entity_poly.entity_id
_entity_poly.type
_entity_poly.pdbx_seq_one_letter_code
_entity_poly.pdbx_strand_id
1 'polypeptide(L)'
;MATPAEQQAAANAFIQEVWGLQGAAYFIVGLRYYSQFTSFGRRFQWDDVLMLLATLVYTAESVAAYFVVAYWKGLANNGITPAQRQALRDDPDGPEWELRINGSKTHVIGLLLYMTLLWLLKGYWVVYYLRLTEGVASAKRYARWGAVIIPVTYISCFLVAFLKCIPFEKQWQIDPEPNNSCMPAITYIQTIYVMAMNTITDFYLMSIPLPMIWKARMPWRKKIVIMFMFSGALLEMIFGILRAVSILTKGNTDPAQSGYWSVRESFVSFVLTNLPMVYPLFKKLIERTVSASKSGTHTAGLGDSQGYKLESYKNKVHSRSRPDETELGDTVWGSKDHIVANDGQVSLDDASVKSGNQGQRGSHANMRSENVAQAVGGQSADHQHAWGVGAGAGEIVVTKEYVVQVDEEAAKPTTSYSKLFRIVSTRRLHSHLIYRMTATLKHQSLGTALRGVNNDAVTQFWGIPYGHISRRFAAAQKITEYPEELDCTEYGPRCPQVHVDVGHLLRIPPDHKFPHEPEDEFKCTNLDVTLPSLDSIDDSKKWPVFVWIHGAGGSQAVTFGSAASGICDMTTIVADSIRFGTPIIAVSLQYRLNIFALGSKSGPPNLALRDQELALHWIQDHISGFNGDPQKVTLAGESAGAVYTHAHLVTRAPANQFILSSGSLYLSPPQASNAVSNVRESVSKQLRDMDTTLTLENASVTDVVEGVKRAGLGSFFLEWEGRFEGWEISTGNAGGLMLSDVQKEAVIWQNGISGMEVDDIVSAFDAAGEYGEELKKLYHIYPDRPSSCKTGALDFINELRFVLPIHRLEQLWRISEKPVYRCLIDEANPWQPSSGAHHAVDLVLLFEGLDLTLAPAAQKTGQAMREAWIKFVNMEEPWPNAATTSYAFGPHGSCKELEDWEVRSRRRVTQTNKLATMDTALLTKAFITLAAGKVSLLN
;
A
#
# COMPACT_ATOMS: atom_id res chain seq x y z
N MET A 1 7.27 -33.97 -59.66
CA MET A 1 8.03 -33.11 -58.72
C MET A 1 7.88 -31.67 -59.17
N ALA A 2 8.00 -30.70 -58.27
CA ALA A 2 8.11 -29.29 -58.69
C ALA A 2 9.39 -29.09 -59.52
N THR A 3 9.35 -28.19 -60.50
CA THR A 3 10.53 -27.78 -61.27
C THR A 3 11.51 -27.00 -60.39
N PRO A 4 12.80 -26.93 -60.76
CA PRO A 4 13.78 -26.11 -60.02
C PRO A 4 13.37 -24.62 -59.93
N ALA A 5 12.65 -24.11 -60.92
CA ALA A 5 12.10 -22.74 -60.90
C ALA A 5 10.99 -22.57 -59.85
N GLU A 6 10.07 -23.53 -59.74
CA GLU A 6 9.01 -23.51 -58.71
C GLU A 6 9.60 -23.70 -57.29
N GLN A 7 10.62 -24.55 -57.14
CA GLN A 7 11.33 -24.71 -55.87
C GLN A 7 12.04 -23.41 -55.45
N GLN A 8 12.73 -22.75 -56.38
CA GLN A 8 13.38 -21.47 -56.11
C GLN A 8 12.36 -20.36 -55.83
N ALA A 9 11.22 -20.34 -56.52
CA ALA A 9 10.14 -19.39 -56.26
C ALA A 9 9.53 -19.58 -54.86
N ALA A 10 9.30 -20.82 -54.43
CA ALA A 10 8.81 -21.15 -53.09
C ALA A 10 9.83 -20.75 -52.00
N ALA A 11 11.11 -21.02 -52.22
CA ALA A 11 12.18 -20.59 -51.32
C ALA A 11 12.25 -19.05 -51.22
N ASN A 12 12.19 -18.34 -52.35
CA ASN A 12 12.19 -16.87 -52.38
C ASN A 12 10.98 -16.27 -51.65
N ALA A 13 9.79 -16.86 -51.79
CA ALA A 13 8.59 -16.44 -51.08
C ALA A 13 8.72 -16.64 -49.56
N PHE A 14 9.27 -17.77 -49.11
CA PHE A 14 9.54 -18.00 -47.69
C PHE A 14 10.61 -17.05 -47.13
N ILE A 15 11.67 -16.75 -47.88
CA ILE A 15 12.69 -15.76 -47.46
C ILE A 15 12.05 -14.39 -47.21
N GLN A 16 11.13 -13.96 -48.08
CA GLN A 16 10.36 -12.72 -47.88
C GLN A 16 9.45 -12.80 -46.65
N GLU A 17 8.81 -13.94 -46.39
CA GLU A 17 7.99 -14.16 -45.20
C GLU A 17 8.82 -14.09 -43.90
N VAL A 18 9.93 -14.83 -43.79
CA VAL A 18 10.80 -14.84 -42.60
C VAL A 18 11.24 -13.44 -42.23
N TRP A 19 11.85 -12.71 -43.17
CA TRP A 19 12.39 -11.39 -42.88
C TRP A 19 11.30 -10.32 -42.70
N GLY A 20 10.13 -10.48 -43.33
CA GLY A 20 8.96 -9.64 -43.11
C GLY A 20 8.38 -9.80 -41.69
N LEU A 21 8.17 -11.05 -41.24
CA LEU A 21 7.73 -11.37 -39.88
C LEU A 21 8.77 -10.93 -38.84
N GLN A 22 10.06 -11.15 -39.11
CA GLN A 22 11.16 -10.70 -38.25
C GLN A 22 11.19 -9.17 -38.08
N GLY A 23 11.02 -8.42 -39.17
CA GLY A 23 10.98 -6.95 -39.15
C GLY A 23 9.76 -6.41 -38.41
N ALA A 24 8.58 -7.00 -38.62
CA ALA A 24 7.37 -6.62 -37.88
C ALA A 24 7.49 -6.90 -36.37
N ALA A 25 8.11 -8.02 -35.98
CA ALA A 25 8.38 -8.35 -34.59
C ALA A 25 9.38 -7.38 -33.94
N TYR A 26 10.46 -7.01 -34.64
CA TYR A 26 11.42 -6.01 -34.14
C TYR A 26 10.81 -4.62 -34.01
N PHE A 27 9.90 -4.22 -34.90
CA PHE A 27 9.15 -2.97 -34.77
C PHE A 27 8.31 -2.95 -33.48
N ILE A 28 7.63 -4.07 -33.17
CA ILE A 28 6.83 -4.20 -31.94
C ILE A 28 7.69 -4.21 -30.67
N VAL A 29 8.87 -4.85 -30.68
CA VAL A 29 9.85 -4.75 -29.57
C VAL A 29 10.43 -3.35 -29.44
N GLY A 30 10.68 -2.65 -30.54
CA GLY A 30 11.06 -1.23 -30.54
C GLY A 30 9.99 -0.36 -29.87
N LEU A 31 8.71 -0.59 -30.18
CA LEU A 31 7.59 0.06 -29.50
C LEU A 31 7.50 -0.33 -28.01
N ARG A 32 7.81 -1.57 -27.61
CA ARG A 32 7.90 -1.97 -26.19
C ARG A 32 8.97 -1.16 -25.48
N TYR A 33 10.19 -1.11 -26.01
CA TYR A 33 11.29 -0.37 -25.37
C TYR A 33 11.03 1.14 -25.35
N TYR A 34 10.42 1.72 -26.39
CA TYR A 34 9.96 3.11 -26.38
C TYR A 34 8.88 3.36 -25.31
N SER A 35 7.88 2.47 -25.21
CA SER A 35 6.83 2.56 -24.19
C SER A 35 7.39 2.44 -22.78
N GLN A 36 8.36 1.55 -22.53
CA GLN A 36 9.00 1.42 -21.21
C GLN A 36 9.93 2.59 -20.89
N PHE A 37 10.73 3.07 -21.85
CA PHE A 37 11.63 4.21 -21.64
C PHE A 37 10.85 5.49 -21.31
N THR A 38 9.73 5.73 -21.99
CA THR A 38 8.82 6.84 -21.69
C THR A 38 8.05 6.63 -20.37
N SER A 39 7.62 5.40 -20.04
CA SER A 39 6.82 5.15 -18.82
C SER A 39 7.63 5.02 -17.52
N PHE A 40 8.88 4.57 -17.57
CA PHE A 40 9.70 4.20 -16.40
C PHE A 40 11.11 4.82 -16.38
N GLY A 41 11.52 5.52 -17.44
CA GLY A 41 12.83 6.15 -17.55
C GLY A 41 13.99 5.15 -17.67
N ARG A 42 15.19 5.58 -17.26
CA ARG A 42 16.47 4.91 -17.55
C ARG A 42 16.77 3.64 -16.73
N ARG A 43 15.77 3.00 -16.11
CA ARG A 43 15.94 1.80 -15.25
C ARG A 43 15.40 0.54 -15.93
N PHE A 44 16.29 -0.21 -16.57
CA PHE A 44 15.99 -1.54 -17.12
C PHE A 44 15.49 -2.50 -16.02
N GLN A 45 14.52 -3.34 -16.38
CA GLN A 45 13.97 -4.39 -15.53
C GLN A 45 14.40 -5.78 -16.01
N TRP A 46 14.23 -6.82 -15.18
CA TRP A 46 14.62 -8.18 -15.54
C TRP A 46 13.86 -8.74 -16.76
N ASP A 47 12.65 -8.25 -17.02
CA ASP A 47 11.89 -8.61 -18.22
C ASP A 47 12.46 -7.98 -19.51
N ASP A 48 13.17 -6.84 -19.43
CA ASP A 48 13.93 -6.28 -20.56
C ASP A 48 15.11 -7.15 -20.97
N VAL A 49 15.83 -7.68 -19.98
CA VAL A 49 17.00 -8.55 -20.19
C VAL A 49 16.57 -9.88 -20.82
N LEU A 50 15.45 -10.45 -20.34
CA LEU A 50 14.84 -11.63 -20.94
C LEU A 50 14.33 -11.37 -22.37
N MET A 51 13.71 -10.21 -22.63
CA MET A 51 13.25 -9.85 -23.98
C MET A 51 14.43 -9.62 -24.95
N LEU A 52 15.54 -9.03 -24.50
CA LEU A 52 16.75 -8.89 -25.30
C LEU A 52 17.35 -10.26 -25.65
N LEU A 53 17.43 -11.16 -24.68
CA LEU A 53 17.92 -12.53 -24.90
C LEU A 53 16.99 -13.30 -25.86
N ALA A 54 15.67 -13.21 -25.69
CA ALA A 54 14.70 -13.79 -26.60
C ALA A 54 14.81 -13.22 -28.02
N THR A 55 15.10 -11.91 -28.16
CA THR A 55 15.34 -11.28 -29.46
C THR A 55 16.53 -11.92 -30.18
N LEU A 56 17.65 -12.14 -29.48
CA LEU A 56 18.85 -12.80 -30.03
C LEU A 56 18.60 -14.26 -30.43
N VAL A 57 17.87 -15.02 -29.61
CA VAL A 57 17.51 -16.42 -29.92
C VAL A 57 16.56 -16.50 -31.12
N TYR A 58 15.61 -15.58 -31.23
CA TYR A 58 14.70 -15.48 -32.38
C TYR A 58 15.45 -15.10 -33.67
N THR A 59 16.44 -14.18 -33.60
CA THR A 59 17.35 -13.92 -34.72
C THR A 59 18.03 -15.20 -35.20
N ALA A 60 18.55 -15.99 -34.27
CA ALA A 60 19.25 -17.23 -34.58
C ALA A 60 18.30 -18.31 -35.15
N GLU A 61 17.06 -18.41 -34.66
CA GLU A 61 16.05 -19.33 -35.22
C GLU A 61 15.72 -18.96 -36.67
N SER A 62 15.41 -17.70 -36.96
CA SER A 62 15.12 -17.22 -38.32
C SER A 62 16.29 -17.42 -39.28
N VAL A 63 17.53 -17.25 -38.80
CA VAL A 63 18.75 -17.56 -39.57
C VAL A 63 18.88 -19.07 -39.83
N ALA A 64 18.61 -19.92 -38.84
CA ALA A 64 18.63 -21.38 -39.02
C ALA A 64 17.55 -21.84 -40.02
N ALA A 65 16.33 -21.30 -39.93
CA ALA A 65 15.24 -21.56 -40.87
C ALA A 65 15.59 -21.09 -42.30
N TYR A 66 16.21 -19.90 -42.44
CA TYR A 66 16.76 -19.43 -43.70
C TYR A 66 17.77 -20.42 -44.29
N PHE A 67 18.75 -20.90 -43.52
CA PHE A 67 19.73 -21.87 -44.00
C PHE A 67 19.08 -23.20 -44.43
N VAL A 68 18.12 -23.74 -43.67
CA VAL A 68 17.38 -24.97 -44.03
C VAL A 68 16.72 -24.85 -45.41
N VAL A 69 16.04 -23.75 -45.69
CA VAL A 69 15.25 -23.60 -46.93
C VAL A 69 16.07 -23.07 -48.11
N ALA A 70 16.83 -21.99 -47.89
CA ALA A 70 17.53 -21.28 -48.96
C ALA A 70 18.86 -21.93 -49.35
N TYR A 71 19.59 -22.52 -48.40
CA TYR A 71 20.95 -23.03 -48.61
C TYR A 71 20.95 -24.57 -48.72
N TRP A 72 20.32 -25.25 -47.76
CA TRP A 72 20.18 -26.72 -47.73
C TRP A 72 19.00 -27.24 -48.58
N LYS A 73 18.29 -26.37 -49.30
CA LYS A 73 17.18 -26.69 -50.24
C LYS A 73 16.03 -27.51 -49.61
N GLY A 74 15.83 -27.40 -48.29
CA GLY A 74 14.86 -28.20 -47.54
C GLY A 74 15.26 -29.67 -47.32
N LEU A 75 16.49 -30.07 -47.64
CA LEU A 75 16.96 -31.45 -47.55
C LEU A 75 17.40 -31.82 -46.11
N ALA A 76 17.08 -33.04 -45.69
CA ALA A 76 17.45 -33.63 -44.40
C ALA A 76 17.53 -35.17 -44.51
N ASN A 77 17.81 -35.86 -43.39
CA ASN A 77 17.96 -37.31 -43.33
C ASN A 77 16.64 -38.10 -43.13
N ASN A 78 15.49 -37.43 -42.99
CA ASN A 78 14.18 -38.07 -42.92
C ASN A 78 13.53 -38.20 -44.31
N GLY A 79 12.51 -39.06 -44.43
CA GLY A 79 11.71 -39.21 -45.66
C GLY A 79 12.39 -39.93 -46.84
N ILE A 80 13.65 -40.35 -46.71
CA ILE A 80 14.42 -41.00 -47.78
C ILE A 80 13.83 -42.39 -48.07
N THR A 81 13.36 -42.63 -49.30
CA THR A 81 12.91 -43.96 -49.72
C THR A 81 14.08 -44.94 -49.90
N PRO A 82 13.87 -46.27 -49.80
CA PRO A 82 14.95 -47.25 -49.99
C PRO A 82 15.70 -47.12 -51.32
N ALA A 83 14.99 -46.76 -52.41
CA ALA A 83 15.60 -46.52 -53.72
C ALA A 83 16.46 -45.25 -53.75
N GLN A 84 16.01 -44.15 -53.12
CA GLN A 84 16.82 -42.93 -52.99
C GLN A 84 18.03 -43.16 -52.08
N ARG A 85 17.90 -43.95 -51.01
CA ARG A 85 19.03 -44.30 -50.15
C ARG A 85 20.07 -45.15 -50.89
N GLN A 86 19.65 -46.05 -51.77
CA GLN A 86 20.59 -46.79 -52.62
C GLN A 86 21.32 -45.85 -53.59
N ALA A 87 20.61 -44.95 -54.29
CA ALA A 87 21.26 -43.95 -55.14
C ALA A 87 22.27 -43.07 -54.38
N LEU A 88 22.00 -42.72 -53.12
CA LEU A 88 22.91 -41.99 -52.23
C LEU A 88 24.10 -42.83 -51.70
N ARG A 89 24.05 -44.16 -51.77
CA ARG A 89 25.20 -45.04 -51.52
C ARG A 89 26.08 -45.20 -52.76
N ASP A 90 25.46 -45.17 -53.94
CA ASP A 90 26.12 -45.37 -55.22
C ASP A 90 26.93 -44.13 -55.65
N ASP A 91 26.61 -42.94 -55.09
CA ASP A 91 27.37 -41.68 -55.21
C ASP A 91 27.57 -40.99 -53.84
N PRO A 92 28.53 -41.44 -53.01
CA PRO A 92 28.71 -40.94 -51.63
C PRO A 92 29.44 -39.60 -51.54
N ASP A 93 30.18 -39.20 -52.59
CA ASP A 93 30.82 -37.88 -52.71
C ASP A 93 29.88 -36.84 -53.37
N GLY A 94 28.68 -37.27 -53.77
CA GLY A 94 27.68 -36.44 -54.44
C GLY A 94 27.17 -35.28 -53.56
N PRO A 95 26.93 -34.08 -54.13
CA PRO A 95 26.59 -32.89 -53.35
C PRO A 95 25.26 -33.00 -52.58
N GLU A 96 24.36 -33.92 -52.92
CA GLU A 96 23.14 -34.16 -52.15
C GLU A 96 23.42 -34.74 -50.75
N TRP A 97 24.49 -35.55 -50.61
CA TRP A 97 24.89 -36.16 -49.34
C TRP A 97 25.27 -35.11 -48.30
N GLU A 98 26.14 -34.15 -48.69
CA GLU A 98 26.52 -33.04 -47.81
C GLU A 98 25.32 -32.14 -47.47
N LEU A 99 24.51 -31.77 -48.46
CA LEU A 99 23.32 -30.93 -48.24
C LEU A 99 22.36 -31.57 -47.22
N ARG A 100 22.15 -32.89 -47.29
CA ARG A 100 21.31 -33.64 -46.33
C ARG A 100 21.92 -33.71 -44.93
N ILE A 101 23.22 -33.95 -44.80
CA ILE A 101 23.90 -33.98 -43.49
C ILE A 101 23.83 -32.59 -42.83
N ASN A 102 24.23 -31.54 -43.54
CA ASN A 102 24.29 -30.20 -42.97
C ASN A 102 22.89 -29.59 -42.76
N GLY A 103 21.94 -29.85 -43.66
CA GLY A 103 20.52 -29.53 -43.45
C GLY A 103 19.91 -30.21 -42.22
N SER A 104 20.30 -31.46 -41.92
CA SER A 104 19.90 -32.17 -40.70
C SER A 104 20.49 -31.54 -39.43
N LYS A 105 21.79 -31.16 -39.46
CA LYS A 105 22.43 -30.44 -38.34
C LYS A 105 21.75 -29.10 -38.07
N THR A 106 21.50 -28.30 -39.11
CA THR A 106 20.79 -27.01 -38.97
C THR A 106 19.35 -27.22 -38.49
N HIS A 107 18.68 -28.32 -38.85
CA HIS A 107 17.37 -28.67 -38.30
C HIS A 107 17.40 -28.92 -36.78
N VAL A 108 18.40 -29.65 -36.28
CA VAL A 108 18.56 -29.88 -34.83
C VAL A 108 18.87 -28.57 -34.10
N ILE A 109 19.72 -27.71 -34.67
CA ILE A 109 20.02 -26.37 -34.14
C ILE A 109 18.75 -25.50 -34.10
N GLY A 110 18.00 -25.41 -35.20
CA GLY A 110 16.76 -24.64 -35.29
C GLY A 110 15.69 -25.11 -34.29
N LEU A 111 15.56 -26.43 -34.11
CA LEU A 111 14.62 -27.01 -33.14
C LEU A 111 15.00 -26.69 -31.68
N LEU A 112 16.29 -26.68 -31.35
CA LEU A 112 16.78 -26.24 -30.04
C LEU A 112 16.58 -24.73 -29.83
N LEU A 113 16.78 -23.90 -30.87
CA LEU A 113 16.57 -22.45 -30.80
C LEU A 113 15.09 -22.08 -30.63
N TYR A 114 14.19 -22.65 -31.44
CA TYR A 114 12.73 -22.53 -31.32
C TYR A 114 12.25 -22.89 -29.89
N MET A 115 12.71 -24.03 -29.37
CA MET A 115 12.36 -24.49 -28.02
C MET A 115 12.95 -23.58 -26.93
N THR A 116 14.17 -23.06 -27.13
CA THR A 116 14.75 -22.06 -26.22
C THR A 116 13.94 -20.77 -26.25
N LEU A 117 13.49 -20.32 -27.42
CA LEU A 117 12.70 -19.09 -27.59
C LEU A 117 11.34 -19.19 -26.88
N LEU A 118 10.54 -20.22 -27.15
CA LEU A 118 9.21 -20.35 -26.55
C LEU A 118 9.29 -20.47 -25.02
N TRP A 119 10.27 -21.20 -24.48
CA TRP A 119 10.44 -21.29 -23.03
C TRP A 119 11.03 -20.02 -22.39
N LEU A 120 11.82 -19.22 -23.12
CA LEU A 120 12.20 -17.86 -22.68
C LEU A 120 11.00 -16.91 -22.65
N LEU A 121 10.12 -16.95 -23.66
CA LEU A 121 8.89 -16.13 -23.70
C LEU A 121 7.91 -16.55 -22.58
N LYS A 122 7.76 -17.86 -22.34
CA LYS A 122 7.02 -18.40 -21.17
C LYS A 122 7.65 -17.95 -19.85
N GLY A 123 8.98 -17.89 -19.77
CA GLY A 123 9.71 -17.35 -18.61
C GLY A 123 9.44 -15.86 -18.37
N TYR A 124 9.41 -15.04 -19.43
CA TYR A 124 8.98 -13.65 -19.38
C TYR A 124 7.54 -13.53 -18.85
N TRP A 125 6.61 -14.37 -19.32
CA TRP A 125 5.23 -14.37 -18.80
C TRP A 125 5.15 -14.71 -17.30
N VAL A 126 5.97 -15.63 -16.79
CA VAL A 126 6.06 -15.90 -15.34
C VAL A 126 6.54 -14.68 -14.57
N VAL A 127 7.60 -13.98 -15.04
CA VAL A 127 8.11 -12.76 -14.39
C VAL A 127 7.06 -11.63 -14.43
N TYR A 128 6.39 -11.46 -15.56
CA TYR A 128 5.28 -10.51 -15.72
C TYR A 128 4.11 -10.82 -14.77
N TYR A 129 3.70 -12.09 -14.66
CA TYR A 129 2.64 -12.49 -13.71
C TYR A 129 3.07 -12.39 -12.25
N LEU A 130 4.34 -12.63 -11.91
CA LEU A 130 4.84 -12.41 -10.53
C LEU A 130 4.74 -10.94 -10.10
N ARG A 131 4.94 -10.00 -11.04
CA ARG A 131 4.72 -8.55 -10.86
C ARG A 131 3.23 -8.18 -10.85
N LEU A 132 2.41 -8.76 -11.72
CA LEU A 132 0.97 -8.48 -11.83
C LEU A 132 0.15 -9.04 -10.66
N THR A 133 0.52 -10.22 -10.15
CA THR A 133 -0.17 -10.91 -9.04
C THR A 133 0.33 -10.49 -7.65
N GLU A 134 1.24 -9.51 -7.58
CA GLU A 134 1.51 -8.79 -6.34
C GLU A 134 0.20 -8.20 -5.78
N GLY A 135 0.03 -8.25 -4.44
CA GLY A 135 -1.25 -8.00 -3.78
C GLY A 135 -2.24 -9.19 -3.75
N VAL A 136 -2.02 -10.29 -4.49
CA VAL A 136 -2.97 -11.42 -4.59
C VAL A 136 -2.35 -12.74 -4.12
N ALA A 137 -2.52 -13.10 -2.85
CA ALA A 137 -1.85 -14.26 -2.24
C ALA A 137 -2.10 -15.61 -2.95
N SER A 138 -3.29 -15.80 -3.54
CA SER A 138 -3.64 -17.01 -4.31
C SER A 138 -2.96 -17.02 -5.68
N ALA A 139 -3.13 -15.97 -6.49
CA ALA A 139 -2.53 -15.88 -7.82
C ALA A 139 -0.99 -15.83 -7.77
N LYS A 140 -0.40 -15.13 -6.78
CA LYS A 140 1.06 -15.09 -6.56
C LYS A 140 1.64 -16.46 -6.18
N ARG A 141 0.84 -17.35 -5.57
CA ARG A 141 1.22 -18.74 -5.30
C ARG A 141 1.34 -19.55 -6.61
N TYR A 142 0.38 -19.42 -7.52
CA TYR A 142 0.45 -20.07 -8.84
C TYR A 142 1.55 -19.47 -9.73
N ALA A 143 1.76 -18.15 -9.72
CA ALA A 143 2.88 -17.52 -10.42
C ALA A 143 4.24 -18.03 -9.90
N ARG A 144 4.40 -18.22 -8.58
CA ARG A 144 5.61 -18.82 -7.97
C ARG A 144 5.85 -20.28 -8.41
N TRP A 145 4.80 -21.10 -8.49
CA TRP A 145 4.94 -22.47 -9.04
C TRP A 145 5.35 -22.46 -10.53
N GLY A 146 4.90 -21.46 -11.30
CA GLY A 146 5.34 -21.25 -12.69
C GLY A 146 6.85 -21.08 -12.84
N ALA A 147 7.50 -20.42 -11.88
CA ALA A 147 8.96 -20.23 -11.86
C ALA A 147 9.75 -21.54 -11.67
N VAL A 148 9.10 -22.64 -11.28
CA VAL A 148 9.68 -23.98 -11.23
C VAL A 148 9.25 -24.82 -12.44
N ILE A 149 7.96 -24.75 -12.81
CA ILE A 149 7.37 -25.57 -13.89
C ILE A 149 7.96 -25.23 -15.27
N ILE A 150 8.17 -23.95 -15.59
CA ILE A 150 8.72 -23.56 -16.91
C ILE A 150 10.18 -24.03 -17.08
N PRO A 151 11.12 -23.82 -16.13
CA PRO A 151 12.45 -24.41 -16.24
C PRO A 151 12.49 -25.94 -16.29
N VAL A 152 11.66 -26.62 -15.48
CA VAL A 152 11.61 -28.10 -15.46
C VAL A 152 11.10 -28.68 -16.79
N THR A 153 10.06 -28.09 -17.38
CA THR A 153 9.54 -28.53 -18.69
C THR A 153 10.52 -28.21 -19.83
N TYR A 154 11.23 -27.07 -19.77
CA TYR A 154 12.32 -26.75 -20.70
C TYR A 154 13.42 -27.82 -20.66
N ILE A 155 13.95 -28.11 -19.47
CA ILE A 155 15.00 -29.12 -19.28
C ILE A 155 14.52 -30.49 -19.75
N SER A 156 13.25 -30.85 -19.50
CA SER A 156 12.68 -32.11 -19.96
C SER A 156 12.63 -32.21 -21.50
N CYS A 157 12.17 -31.17 -22.20
CA CYS A 157 12.16 -31.13 -23.67
C CYS A 157 13.58 -31.12 -24.26
N PHE A 158 14.51 -30.41 -23.62
CA PHE A 158 15.93 -30.38 -23.97
C PHE A 158 16.57 -31.77 -23.84
N LEU A 159 16.31 -32.47 -22.74
CA LEU A 159 16.78 -33.85 -22.55
C LEU A 159 16.20 -34.79 -23.62
N VAL A 160 14.93 -34.67 -24.00
CA VAL A 160 14.36 -35.46 -25.12
C VAL A 160 15.06 -35.14 -26.45
N ALA A 161 15.42 -33.87 -26.71
CA ALA A 161 16.12 -33.47 -27.94
C ALA A 161 17.54 -34.05 -28.05
N PHE A 162 18.26 -34.15 -26.94
CA PHE A 162 19.62 -34.72 -26.90
C PHE A 162 19.61 -36.25 -26.79
N LEU A 163 18.77 -36.84 -25.92
CA LEU A 163 18.80 -38.26 -25.57
C LEU A 163 18.02 -39.17 -26.54
N LYS A 164 17.28 -38.64 -27.52
CA LYS A 164 16.59 -39.45 -28.56
C LYS A 164 17.52 -40.31 -29.44
N CYS A 165 18.83 -40.14 -29.30
CA CYS A 165 19.84 -40.91 -30.00
C CYS A 165 21.21 -40.81 -29.30
N ILE A 166 21.86 -41.95 -29.05
CA ILE A 166 23.19 -42.02 -28.45
C ILE A 166 24.08 -42.98 -29.29
N PRO A 167 25.30 -42.59 -29.72
CA PRO A 167 25.88 -41.24 -29.63
C PRO A 167 25.13 -40.22 -30.50
N PHE A 168 25.25 -38.94 -30.14
CA PHE A 168 24.46 -37.83 -30.69
C PHE A 168 24.68 -37.64 -32.21
N GLU A 169 25.87 -37.94 -32.73
CA GLU A 169 26.20 -37.80 -34.16
C GLU A 169 25.23 -38.55 -35.09
N LYS A 170 24.63 -39.65 -34.62
CA LYS A 170 23.73 -40.47 -35.44
C LYS A 170 22.38 -39.80 -35.73
N GLN A 171 22.04 -38.68 -35.07
CA GLN A 171 20.83 -37.90 -35.40
C GLN A 171 20.81 -37.39 -36.85
N TRP A 172 21.98 -37.17 -37.48
CA TRP A 172 22.13 -36.77 -38.88
C TRP A 172 22.74 -37.87 -39.78
N GLN A 173 22.75 -39.13 -39.33
CA GLN A 173 23.19 -40.26 -40.15
C GLN A 173 22.21 -40.50 -41.32
N ILE A 174 22.74 -40.81 -42.51
CA ILE A 174 21.95 -41.15 -43.72
C ILE A 174 21.92 -42.67 -43.94
N ASP A 175 23.07 -43.34 -43.78
CA ASP A 175 23.22 -44.78 -43.96
C ASP A 175 24.32 -45.37 -43.03
N PRO A 176 24.25 -46.66 -42.64
CA PRO A 176 23.01 -47.44 -42.50
C PRO A 176 21.94 -46.66 -41.71
N GLU A 177 20.67 -47.08 -41.81
CA GLU A 177 19.63 -46.45 -40.99
C GLU A 177 20.01 -46.49 -39.50
N PRO A 178 19.77 -45.42 -38.74
CA PRO A 178 20.04 -45.42 -37.31
C PRO A 178 19.25 -46.55 -36.64
N ASN A 179 19.97 -47.43 -35.95
CA ASN A 179 19.42 -48.58 -35.25
C ASN A 179 18.29 -48.15 -34.30
N ASN A 180 17.28 -49.00 -34.04
CA ASN A 180 16.01 -48.65 -33.35
C ASN A 180 16.13 -47.89 -32.01
N SER A 181 17.31 -47.86 -31.39
CA SER A 181 17.68 -47.04 -30.22
C SER A 181 17.97 -45.56 -30.53
N CYS A 182 17.88 -45.12 -31.79
CA CYS A 182 18.21 -43.78 -32.26
C CYS A 182 17.19 -43.30 -33.29
N MET A 183 16.76 -42.04 -33.16
CA MET A 183 15.78 -41.42 -34.07
C MET A 183 16.41 -40.27 -34.87
N PRO A 184 15.98 -40.01 -36.12
CA PRO A 184 16.56 -39.00 -37.02
C PRO A 184 16.30 -37.53 -36.56
N ALA A 185 16.70 -36.55 -37.37
CA ALA A 185 16.59 -35.13 -37.03
C ALA A 185 15.15 -34.69 -36.71
N ILE A 186 14.16 -35.15 -37.50
CA ILE A 186 12.72 -34.91 -37.30
C ILE A 186 12.04 -36.23 -36.88
N THR A 187 11.26 -36.25 -35.80
CA THR A 187 10.69 -37.49 -35.23
C THR A 187 9.27 -37.31 -34.69
N TYR A 188 8.47 -38.37 -34.77
CA TYR A 188 7.10 -38.43 -34.25
C TYR A 188 7.05 -38.14 -32.74
N ILE A 189 7.86 -38.85 -31.96
CA ILE A 189 7.84 -38.82 -30.49
C ILE A 189 8.32 -37.45 -29.97
N GLN A 190 9.39 -36.89 -30.53
CA GLN A 190 9.88 -35.56 -30.12
C GLN A 190 8.87 -34.46 -30.44
N THR A 191 8.29 -34.46 -31.66
CA THR A 191 7.31 -33.43 -32.04
C THR A 191 6.08 -33.45 -31.13
N ILE A 192 5.54 -34.63 -30.82
CA ILE A 192 4.38 -34.75 -29.92
C ILE A 192 4.74 -34.40 -28.47
N TYR A 193 5.92 -34.80 -27.98
CA TYR A 193 6.35 -34.46 -26.61
C TYR A 193 6.51 -32.95 -26.42
N VAL A 194 7.22 -32.28 -27.34
CA VAL A 194 7.44 -30.82 -27.29
C VAL A 194 6.11 -30.07 -27.45
N MET A 195 5.22 -30.50 -28.36
CA MET A 195 3.88 -29.93 -28.50
C MET A 195 3.09 -30.06 -27.20
N ALA A 196 3.00 -31.27 -26.62
CA ALA A 196 2.24 -31.52 -25.41
C ALA A 196 2.75 -30.68 -24.23
N MET A 197 4.07 -30.57 -24.05
CA MET A 197 4.67 -29.74 -23.00
C MET A 197 4.42 -28.24 -23.23
N ASN A 198 4.47 -27.74 -24.47
CA ASN A 198 4.10 -26.36 -24.79
C ASN A 198 2.64 -26.10 -24.41
N THR A 199 1.70 -26.87 -24.98
CA THR A 199 0.26 -26.75 -24.72
C THR A 199 -0.09 -26.84 -23.22
N ILE A 200 0.52 -27.76 -22.46
CA ILE A 200 0.31 -27.86 -21.00
C ILE A 200 0.81 -26.59 -20.27
N THR A 201 1.96 -26.05 -20.67
CA THR A 201 2.48 -24.80 -20.06
C THR A 201 1.70 -23.55 -20.49
N ASP A 202 1.10 -23.55 -21.69
CA ASP A 202 0.22 -22.48 -22.17
C ASP A 202 -1.09 -22.43 -21.37
N PHE A 203 -1.75 -23.58 -21.18
CA PHE A 203 -2.92 -23.70 -20.28
C PHE A 203 -2.57 -23.30 -18.84
N TYR A 204 -1.38 -23.69 -18.34
CA TYR A 204 -0.92 -23.31 -17.02
C TYR A 204 -0.79 -21.78 -16.87
N LEU A 205 -0.12 -21.12 -17.82
CA LEU A 205 0.06 -19.66 -17.81
C LEU A 205 -1.29 -18.93 -17.90
N MET A 206 -2.18 -19.38 -18.79
CA MET A 206 -3.54 -18.82 -18.93
C MET A 206 -4.40 -18.98 -17.66
N SER A 207 -4.16 -20.03 -16.86
CA SER A 207 -4.89 -20.27 -15.60
C SER A 207 -4.61 -19.24 -14.50
N ILE A 208 -3.52 -18.47 -14.60
CA ILE A 208 -3.13 -17.49 -13.57
C ILE A 208 -3.99 -16.21 -13.65
N PRO A 209 -4.09 -15.49 -14.79
CA PRO A 209 -4.85 -14.24 -14.85
C PRO A 209 -6.36 -14.44 -15.02
N LEU A 210 -6.83 -15.45 -15.76
CA LEU A 210 -8.26 -15.51 -16.15
C LEU A 210 -9.25 -15.63 -14.98
N PRO A 211 -9.06 -16.49 -13.96
CA PRO A 211 -9.98 -16.56 -12.82
C PRO A 211 -9.99 -15.28 -11.99
N MET A 212 -8.82 -14.64 -11.88
CA MET A 212 -8.61 -13.37 -11.16
C MET A 212 -9.35 -12.22 -11.85
N ILE A 213 -9.24 -12.10 -13.18
CA ILE A 213 -10.02 -11.14 -13.98
C ILE A 213 -11.52 -11.46 -13.93
N TRP A 214 -11.91 -12.74 -13.95
CA TRP A 214 -13.31 -13.14 -13.89
C TRP A 214 -13.98 -12.74 -12.57
N LYS A 215 -13.28 -12.83 -11.43
CA LYS A 215 -13.76 -12.33 -10.13
C LYS A 215 -13.70 -10.80 -9.98
N ALA A 216 -12.85 -10.10 -10.74
CA ALA A 216 -12.67 -8.66 -10.60
C ALA A 216 -13.96 -7.84 -10.89
N ARG A 217 -14.30 -6.92 -9.97
CA ARG A 217 -15.39 -5.94 -10.12
C ARG A 217 -14.93 -4.75 -10.96
N MET A 218 -15.08 -4.84 -12.28
CA MET A 218 -14.62 -3.84 -13.24
C MET A 218 -15.63 -3.65 -14.40
N PRO A 219 -15.73 -2.45 -15.01
CA PRO A 219 -16.67 -2.20 -16.10
C PRO A 219 -16.50 -3.17 -17.27
N TRP A 220 -17.60 -3.78 -17.72
CA TRP A 220 -17.56 -4.96 -18.61
C TRP A 220 -16.73 -4.75 -19.89
N ARG A 221 -16.79 -3.56 -20.50
CA ARG A 221 -15.98 -3.22 -21.69
C ARG A 221 -14.47 -3.32 -21.45
N LYS A 222 -13.98 -2.88 -20.27
CA LYS A 222 -12.57 -3.04 -19.88
C LYS A 222 -12.24 -4.52 -19.63
N LYS A 223 -13.20 -5.27 -19.08
CA LYS A 223 -13.07 -6.71 -18.78
C LYS A 223 -12.87 -7.54 -20.04
N ILE A 224 -13.63 -7.28 -21.11
CA ILE A 224 -13.44 -7.94 -22.43
C ILE A 224 -12.01 -7.72 -22.94
N VAL A 225 -11.55 -6.46 -23.01
CA VAL A 225 -10.26 -6.12 -23.63
C VAL A 225 -9.10 -6.77 -22.87
N ILE A 226 -9.15 -6.78 -21.55
CA ILE A 226 -8.14 -7.42 -20.72
C ILE A 226 -8.22 -8.97 -20.83
N MET A 227 -9.42 -9.56 -20.85
CA MET A 227 -9.57 -11.01 -21.10
C MET A 227 -9.05 -11.42 -22.49
N PHE A 228 -9.33 -10.63 -23.53
CA PHE A 228 -8.83 -10.87 -24.89
C PHE A 228 -7.30 -10.79 -24.97
N MET A 229 -6.70 -9.80 -24.31
CA MET A 229 -5.25 -9.66 -24.22
C MET A 229 -4.59 -10.86 -23.53
N PHE A 230 -5.19 -11.40 -22.46
CA PHE A 230 -4.69 -12.59 -21.77
C PHE A 230 -5.14 -13.93 -22.37
N SER A 231 -6.07 -13.94 -23.33
CA SER A 231 -6.46 -15.15 -24.07
C SER A 231 -5.51 -15.51 -25.21
N GLY A 232 -4.45 -14.73 -25.44
CA GLY A 232 -3.48 -14.93 -26.52
C GLY A 232 -2.85 -16.33 -26.54
N ALA A 233 -2.70 -17.00 -25.39
CA ALA A 233 -2.23 -18.38 -25.29
C ALA A 233 -3.07 -19.37 -26.12
N LEU A 234 -4.37 -19.12 -26.31
CA LEU A 234 -5.21 -19.93 -27.20
C LEU A 234 -4.76 -19.85 -28.66
N LEU A 235 -4.27 -18.69 -29.10
CA LEU A 235 -3.77 -18.49 -30.46
C LEU A 235 -2.39 -19.15 -30.65
N GLU A 236 -1.50 -19.08 -29.66
CA GLU A 236 -0.23 -19.84 -29.69
C GLU A 236 -0.51 -21.34 -29.81
N MET A 237 -1.38 -21.91 -28.97
CA MET A 237 -1.70 -23.34 -29.00
C MET A 237 -2.26 -23.79 -30.36
N ILE A 238 -3.05 -22.96 -31.05
CA ILE A 238 -3.51 -23.25 -32.41
C ILE A 238 -2.33 -23.35 -33.38
N PHE A 239 -1.38 -22.43 -33.34
CA PHE A 239 -0.20 -22.46 -34.21
C PHE A 239 0.73 -23.65 -33.89
N GLY A 240 0.96 -23.97 -32.62
CA GLY A 240 1.74 -25.14 -32.21
C GLY A 240 1.11 -26.48 -32.62
N ILE A 241 -0.22 -26.60 -32.52
CA ILE A 241 -0.96 -27.77 -33.03
C ILE A 241 -0.87 -27.85 -34.56
N LEU A 242 -1.02 -26.73 -35.28
CA LEU A 242 -0.88 -26.70 -36.74
C LEU A 242 0.55 -27.07 -37.19
N ARG A 243 1.60 -26.59 -36.48
CA ARG A 243 2.99 -27.00 -36.71
C ARG A 243 3.16 -28.51 -36.53
N ALA A 244 2.68 -29.06 -35.41
CA ALA A 244 2.77 -30.49 -35.15
C ALA A 244 2.04 -31.32 -36.21
N VAL A 245 0.80 -30.96 -36.57
CA VAL A 245 0.04 -31.64 -37.63
C VAL A 245 0.76 -31.54 -38.99
N SER A 246 1.35 -30.39 -39.34
CA SER A 246 2.11 -30.25 -40.59
C SER A 246 3.37 -31.13 -40.62
N ILE A 247 4.15 -31.14 -39.52
CA ILE A 247 5.34 -32.01 -39.41
C ILE A 247 4.95 -33.49 -39.47
N LEU A 248 3.89 -33.90 -38.78
CA LEU A 248 3.45 -35.28 -38.72
C LEU A 248 2.81 -35.79 -40.03
N THR A 249 2.18 -34.92 -40.82
CA THR A 249 1.52 -35.29 -42.09
C THR A 249 2.38 -35.07 -43.34
N LYS A 250 3.26 -34.06 -43.33
CA LYS A 250 4.06 -33.64 -44.50
C LYS A 250 5.56 -33.61 -44.27
N GLY A 251 6.06 -33.65 -43.03
CA GLY A 251 7.49 -33.52 -42.72
C GLY A 251 8.37 -34.59 -43.38
N ASN A 252 7.83 -35.78 -43.67
CA ASN A 252 8.52 -36.85 -44.41
C ASN A 252 8.51 -36.67 -45.94
N THR A 253 7.70 -35.76 -46.48
CA THR A 253 7.68 -35.40 -47.91
C THR A 253 8.32 -34.04 -48.19
N ASP A 254 8.32 -33.15 -47.21
CA ASP A 254 8.90 -31.82 -47.23
C ASP A 254 9.42 -31.46 -45.82
N PRO A 255 10.71 -31.70 -45.52
CA PRO A 255 11.29 -31.39 -44.22
C PRO A 255 11.25 -29.89 -43.86
N ALA A 256 11.17 -28.99 -44.85
CA ALA A 256 11.12 -27.55 -44.61
C ALA A 256 9.83 -27.11 -43.87
N GLN A 257 8.78 -27.94 -43.87
CA GLN A 257 7.54 -27.69 -43.11
C GLN A 257 7.77 -27.41 -41.62
N SER A 258 8.83 -27.95 -41.01
CA SER A 258 9.14 -27.64 -39.61
C SER A 258 9.56 -26.17 -39.43
N GLY A 259 10.41 -25.64 -40.32
CA GLY A 259 10.87 -24.25 -40.29
C GLY A 259 9.81 -23.25 -40.76
N TYR A 260 8.99 -23.61 -41.76
CA TYR A 260 7.86 -22.78 -42.21
C TYR A 260 6.87 -22.46 -41.09
N TRP A 261 6.62 -23.42 -40.21
CA TRP A 261 5.68 -23.26 -39.11
C TRP A 261 6.32 -22.79 -37.80
N SER A 262 7.60 -23.09 -37.54
CA SER A 262 8.27 -22.57 -36.33
C SER A 262 8.37 -21.05 -36.38
N VAL A 263 8.83 -20.45 -37.49
CA VAL A 263 8.93 -18.98 -37.63
C VAL A 263 7.56 -18.29 -37.46
N ARG A 264 6.48 -18.91 -37.93
CA ARG A 264 5.11 -18.38 -37.77
C ARG A 264 4.63 -18.44 -36.32
N GLU A 265 4.87 -19.57 -35.64
CA GLU A 265 4.52 -19.79 -34.23
C GLU A 265 5.34 -18.86 -33.31
N SER A 266 6.66 -18.79 -33.54
CA SER A 266 7.59 -17.87 -32.87
C SER A 266 7.18 -16.42 -33.09
N PHE A 267 6.85 -16.00 -34.31
CA PHE A 267 6.33 -14.65 -34.58
C PHE A 267 5.07 -14.34 -33.74
N VAL A 268 4.08 -15.24 -33.73
CA VAL A 268 2.84 -15.05 -32.98
C VAL A 268 3.12 -14.96 -31.47
N SER A 269 3.89 -15.90 -30.90
CA SER A 269 4.22 -15.89 -29.47
C SER A 269 5.03 -14.64 -29.07
N PHE A 270 5.97 -14.22 -29.91
CA PHE A 270 6.80 -13.02 -29.69
C PHE A 270 5.96 -11.73 -29.74
N VAL A 271 5.03 -11.61 -30.68
CA VAL A 271 4.07 -10.48 -30.73
C VAL A 271 3.16 -10.47 -29.51
N LEU A 272 2.51 -11.59 -29.19
CA LEU A 272 1.59 -11.71 -28.05
C LEU A 272 2.26 -11.35 -26.72
N THR A 273 3.50 -11.79 -26.51
CA THR A 273 4.29 -11.53 -25.30
C THR A 273 4.64 -10.03 -25.13
N ASN A 274 4.71 -9.28 -26.23
CA ASN A 274 4.95 -7.84 -26.20
C ASN A 274 3.66 -6.99 -26.07
N LEU A 275 2.49 -7.49 -26.50
CA LEU A 275 1.24 -6.71 -26.56
C LEU A 275 0.87 -5.96 -25.26
N PRO A 276 0.94 -6.54 -24.04
CA PRO A 276 0.56 -5.81 -22.82
C PRO A 276 1.39 -4.56 -22.55
N MET A 277 2.64 -4.51 -23.03
CA MET A 277 3.54 -3.36 -22.86
C MET A 277 3.39 -2.31 -23.98
N VAL A 278 2.73 -2.65 -25.09
CA VAL A 278 2.53 -1.74 -26.25
C VAL A 278 1.08 -1.24 -26.36
N TYR A 279 0.13 -1.95 -25.73
CA TYR A 279 -1.23 -1.47 -25.47
C TYR A 279 -1.33 -0.01 -24.92
N PRO A 280 -0.41 0.48 -24.04
CA PRO A 280 -0.41 1.87 -23.60
C PRO A 280 -0.41 2.88 -24.75
N LEU A 281 0.46 2.68 -25.75
CA LEU A 281 0.61 3.57 -26.90
C LEU A 281 -0.64 3.53 -27.79
N PHE A 282 -1.19 2.33 -28.03
CA PHE A 282 -2.40 2.17 -28.84
C PHE A 282 -3.66 2.73 -28.16
N LYS A 283 -3.74 2.75 -26.82
CA LYS A 283 -4.87 3.34 -26.10
C LYS A 283 -5.08 4.82 -26.47
N LYS A 284 -4.01 5.64 -26.50
CA LYS A 284 -4.10 7.06 -26.90
C LYS A 284 -4.64 7.23 -28.33
N LEU A 285 -4.29 6.32 -29.24
CA LEU A 285 -4.76 6.35 -30.63
C LEU A 285 -6.25 5.99 -30.72
N ILE A 286 -6.67 4.89 -30.07
CA ILE A 286 -8.06 4.40 -30.07
C ILE A 286 -9.00 5.42 -29.43
N GLU A 287 -8.62 6.03 -28.30
CA GLU A 287 -9.46 7.02 -27.60
C GLU A 287 -9.66 8.30 -28.43
N ARG A 288 -8.67 8.70 -29.25
CA ARG A 288 -8.83 9.78 -30.24
C ARG A 288 -9.84 9.42 -31.34
N THR A 289 -9.72 8.24 -31.94
CA THR A 289 -10.64 7.78 -33.01
C THR A 289 -12.08 7.60 -32.51
N VAL A 290 -12.26 7.05 -31.30
CA VAL A 290 -13.59 6.85 -30.69
C VAL A 290 -14.24 8.18 -30.29
N SER A 291 -13.45 9.18 -29.87
CA SER A 291 -13.99 10.51 -29.53
C SER A 291 -14.54 11.25 -30.76
N ALA A 292 -13.88 11.13 -31.92
CA ALA A 292 -14.37 11.67 -33.18
C ALA A 292 -15.75 11.09 -33.59
N SER A 293 -16.06 9.85 -33.19
CA SER A 293 -17.33 9.16 -33.46
C SER A 293 -18.52 9.66 -32.62
N LYS A 294 -18.32 10.52 -31.62
CA LYS A 294 -19.41 10.97 -30.70
C LYS A 294 -19.88 12.42 -30.90
N SER A 295 -19.27 13.17 -31.80
CA SER A 295 -19.71 14.53 -32.16
C SER A 295 -20.95 14.48 -33.08
N GLY A 296 -22.12 14.07 -32.55
CA GLY A 296 -23.23 13.60 -33.40
C GLY A 296 -24.68 13.82 -32.95
N THR A 297 -24.99 14.46 -31.82
CA THR A 297 -26.38 14.88 -31.49
C THR A 297 -26.41 16.07 -30.54
N HIS A 298 -27.02 17.19 -30.98
CA HIS A 298 -27.48 18.26 -30.11
C HIS A 298 -28.98 18.10 -29.82
N THR A 299 -29.37 18.24 -28.55
CA THR A 299 -30.72 18.65 -28.12
C THR A 299 -30.56 19.63 -26.97
N ALA A 300 -31.43 20.63 -26.87
CA ALA A 300 -31.21 21.84 -26.07
C ALA A 300 -32.25 22.04 -24.95
N GLY A 301 -31.91 22.87 -23.96
CA GLY A 301 -32.88 23.37 -22.98
C GLY A 301 -32.26 24.04 -21.75
N LEU A 302 -32.22 25.39 -21.77
CA LEU A 302 -32.47 26.34 -20.66
C LEU A 302 -31.66 26.18 -19.33
N GLY A 303 -31.10 27.24 -18.73
CA GLY A 303 -31.07 28.67 -19.09
C GLY A 303 -30.23 29.50 -18.08
N ASP A 304 -29.95 30.76 -18.46
CA ASP A 304 -29.13 31.80 -17.79
C ASP A 304 -28.93 31.75 -16.25
N SER A 305 -27.75 32.11 -15.73
CA SER A 305 -27.38 33.55 -15.70
C SER A 305 -25.88 33.86 -15.48
N GLN A 306 -25.41 34.86 -16.27
CA GLN A 306 -24.47 35.98 -16.00
C GLN A 306 -23.54 35.91 -14.75
N GLY A 307 -22.25 36.28 -14.80
CA GLY A 307 -21.37 36.85 -15.83
C GLY A 307 -19.89 36.72 -15.36
N TYR A 308 -18.85 37.28 -15.98
CA TYR A 308 -18.71 38.30 -17.02
C TYR A 308 -17.56 37.90 -17.99
N LYS A 309 -17.52 38.46 -19.20
CA LYS A 309 -16.36 38.32 -20.12
C LYS A 309 -15.50 39.58 -20.12
N LEU A 310 -14.21 39.41 -20.41
CA LEU A 310 -13.32 40.43 -20.94
C LEU A 310 -12.58 39.87 -22.16
N GLU A 311 -12.28 40.70 -23.15
CA GLU A 311 -12.04 40.23 -24.53
C GLU A 311 -10.56 40.02 -24.91
N SER A 312 -10.33 38.89 -25.58
CA SER A 312 -9.46 38.71 -26.75
C SER A 312 -8.45 39.84 -27.05
N TYR A 313 -7.17 39.58 -26.81
CA TYR A 313 -6.10 40.13 -27.66
C TYR A 313 -5.51 39.03 -28.55
N LYS A 314 -5.63 39.22 -29.87
CA LYS A 314 -4.94 38.39 -30.87
C LYS A 314 -3.58 39.01 -31.15
N ASN A 315 -2.53 38.19 -31.20
CA ASN A 315 -1.38 38.53 -32.04
C ASN A 315 -0.75 37.27 -32.65
N LYS A 316 -0.34 37.38 -33.92
CA LYS A 316 0.44 36.35 -34.63
C LYS A 316 1.90 36.75 -34.61
N VAL A 317 2.78 35.84 -34.21
CA VAL A 317 4.19 35.87 -34.64
C VAL A 317 4.59 34.46 -35.07
N HIS A 318 5.19 34.34 -36.26
CA HIS A 318 5.91 33.14 -36.66
C HIS A 318 7.37 33.26 -36.23
N SER A 319 7.90 32.22 -35.60
CA SER A 319 9.30 31.82 -35.82
C SER A 319 9.37 30.29 -35.88
N ARG A 320 10.41 29.78 -36.53
CA ARG A 320 10.74 28.35 -36.60
C ARG A 320 12.13 28.16 -36.03
N SER A 321 12.23 27.41 -34.94
CA SER A 321 13.41 26.62 -34.59
C SER A 321 12.93 25.21 -34.20
N ARG A 322 13.83 24.22 -34.31
CA ARG A 322 13.55 22.81 -33.97
C ARG A 322 14.31 22.42 -32.69
N PRO A 323 13.94 21.29 -32.06
CA PRO A 323 13.99 21.18 -30.61
C PRO A 323 15.36 20.80 -30.05
N ASP A 324 15.47 20.96 -28.73
CA ASP A 324 16.15 19.98 -27.90
C ASP A 324 15.13 19.44 -26.87
N GLU A 325 15.21 18.17 -26.49
CA GLU A 325 14.10 17.45 -25.84
C GLU A 325 14.27 17.34 -24.32
N THR A 326 13.23 17.70 -23.54
CA THR A 326 12.90 17.00 -22.28
C THR A 326 11.45 17.25 -21.79
N GLU A 327 10.49 17.39 -22.71
CA GLU A 327 9.08 17.17 -22.34
C GLU A 327 8.88 15.69 -21.96
N LEU A 328 8.28 15.41 -20.81
CA LEU A 328 7.55 14.14 -20.64
C LEU A 328 6.34 14.24 -19.69
N GLY A 329 5.59 15.32 -19.86
CA GLY A 329 4.31 15.53 -19.19
C GLY A 329 3.11 15.07 -20.02
N ASP A 330 2.99 13.78 -20.39
CA ASP A 330 1.66 13.22 -20.71
C ASP A 330 1.56 11.68 -20.63
N THR A 331 0.96 11.22 -19.51
CA THR A 331 0.15 9.99 -19.27
C THR A 331 0.25 8.72 -20.15
N VAL A 332 0.01 7.55 -19.54
CA VAL A 332 -0.86 6.41 -19.98
C VAL A 332 -0.29 5.03 -19.65
N TRP A 333 -1.07 4.23 -18.91
CA TRP A 333 -0.97 2.76 -18.78
C TRP A 333 0.44 2.22 -18.42
N GLY A 334 1.04 2.79 -17.37
CA GLY A 334 2.15 2.18 -16.62
C GLY A 334 1.71 1.70 -15.23
N SER A 335 0.41 1.43 -15.04
CA SER A 335 -0.21 1.19 -13.74
C SER A 335 0.31 -0.07 -13.05
N LYS A 336 0.52 0.02 -11.73
CA LYS A 336 0.67 -1.14 -10.83
C LYS A 336 -0.71 -1.74 -10.55
N ASP A 337 -1.33 -2.32 -11.58
CA ASP A 337 -2.68 -2.91 -11.48
C ASP A 337 -2.64 -4.26 -10.74
N HIS A 338 -2.57 -4.20 -9.41
CA HIS A 338 -2.80 -5.34 -8.52
C HIS A 338 -4.30 -5.70 -8.53
N ILE A 339 -4.68 -6.86 -9.08
CA ILE A 339 -6.10 -7.24 -9.19
C ILE A 339 -6.62 -7.78 -7.84
N VAL A 340 -7.06 -6.88 -6.96
CA VAL A 340 -7.59 -7.19 -5.63
C VAL A 340 -8.70 -8.26 -5.72
N ALA A 341 -8.44 -9.42 -5.11
CA ALA A 341 -9.37 -10.54 -5.03
C ALA A 341 -9.98 -10.61 -3.63
N ASN A 342 -11.29 -10.39 -3.53
CA ASN A 342 -12.05 -10.47 -2.28
C ASN A 342 -12.86 -11.77 -2.26
N ASP A 343 -12.33 -12.80 -1.58
CA ASP A 343 -13.03 -14.04 -1.25
C ASP A 343 -13.08 -14.17 0.28
N GLY A 344 -14.25 -13.94 0.87
CA GLY A 344 -14.41 -13.82 2.32
C GLY A 344 -15.84 -14.00 2.85
N GLN A 345 -16.74 -14.60 2.07
CA GLN A 345 -18.01 -15.13 2.59
C GLN A 345 -17.84 -16.62 2.87
N VAL A 346 -18.03 -17.02 4.13
CA VAL A 346 -18.16 -18.42 4.54
C VAL A 346 -19.64 -18.67 4.82
N SER A 347 -20.31 -19.43 3.94
CA SER A 347 -21.46 -20.22 4.36
C SER A 347 -20.95 -21.59 4.81
N LEU A 348 -21.59 -22.15 5.82
CA LEU A 348 -21.43 -23.55 6.19
C LEU A 348 -22.00 -24.43 5.06
N ASP A 349 -21.36 -25.57 4.77
CA ASP A 349 -21.95 -26.89 5.12
C ASP A 349 -21.11 -28.07 4.62
N ASP A 350 -21.24 -29.15 5.39
CA ASP A 350 -20.92 -30.57 5.15
C ASP A 350 -19.52 -31.06 4.75
N ALA A 351 -19.15 -32.22 5.32
CA ALA A 351 -17.88 -32.89 5.10
C ALA A 351 -18.03 -34.42 4.94
N SER A 352 -17.54 -34.96 3.83
CA SER A 352 -17.40 -36.42 3.60
C SER A 352 -16.19 -36.67 2.66
N VAL A 353 -15.17 -37.46 3.04
CA VAL A 353 -15.06 -38.94 2.91
C VAL A 353 -14.96 -39.37 1.42
N LYS A 354 -13.93 -40.10 0.92
CA LYS A 354 -12.79 -40.84 1.53
C LYS A 354 -11.73 -41.22 0.46
N SER A 355 -10.50 -41.58 0.89
CA SER A 355 -9.50 -42.41 0.16
C SER A 355 -8.91 -41.82 -1.15
N GLY A 356 -7.63 -41.99 -1.53
CA GLY A 356 -6.63 -43.00 -1.17
C GLY A 356 -6.52 -44.08 -2.28
N ASN A 357 -5.38 -44.71 -2.58
CA ASN A 357 -4.11 -44.82 -1.83
C ASN A 357 -2.97 -45.38 -2.75
N GLN A 358 -1.83 -45.77 -2.14
CA GLN A 358 -0.63 -46.47 -2.68
C GLN A 358 0.47 -45.56 -3.27
N GLY A 359 1.78 -45.83 -3.07
CA GLY A 359 2.45 -46.88 -2.26
C GLY A 359 3.85 -47.21 -2.82
N GLN A 360 4.78 -47.93 -2.15
CA GLN A 360 4.83 -48.46 -0.77
C GLN A 360 6.27 -48.99 -0.44
N ARG A 361 6.58 -49.17 0.86
CA ARG A 361 7.61 -50.07 1.50
C ARG A 361 8.98 -49.48 1.89
N GLY A 362 9.59 -49.87 3.03
CA GLY A 362 9.04 -50.65 4.16
C GLY A 362 10.08 -51.31 5.10
N SER A 363 9.57 -51.97 6.17
CA SER A 363 10.24 -52.88 7.17
C SER A 363 10.87 -52.23 8.43
N HIS A 364 10.83 -52.82 9.66
CA HIS A 364 10.12 -54.01 10.17
C HIS A 364 9.96 -54.07 11.72
N ALA A 365 8.83 -54.62 12.21
CA ALA A 365 8.64 -55.43 13.46
C ALA A 365 8.80 -54.78 14.88
N ASN A 366 8.17 -55.23 16.00
CA ASN A 366 7.14 -56.28 16.23
C ASN A 366 6.40 -56.14 17.61
N MET A 367 5.13 -56.62 17.72
CA MET A 367 4.34 -57.14 18.89
C MET A 367 4.37 -56.42 20.28
N ARG A 368 3.34 -56.38 21.16
CA ARG A 368 1.96 -56.94 21.36
C ARG A 368 1.25 -56.06 22.47
N SER A 369 0.09 -56.25 23.13
CA SER A 369 -1.12 -57.14 23.19
C SER A 369 -2.15 -56.51 24.21
N GLU A 370 -3.34 -57.00 24.63
CA GLU A 370 -4.21 -58.14 24.22
C GLU A 370 -5.75 -57.82 24.31
N ASN A 371 -6.40 -57.90 25.49
CA ASN A 371 -7.88 -57.99 25.73
C ASN A 371 -8.32 -57.26 27.05
N VAL A 372 -9.58 -57.07 27.50
CA VAL A 372 -10.80 -57.93 27.58
C VAL A 372 -12.11 -57.13 27.28
N ALA A 373 -13.31 -57.57 27.70
CA ALA A 373 -14.60 -57.38 27.02
C ALA A 373 -15.88 -57.56 27.90
N GLN A 374 -17.08 -57.37 27.29
CA GLN A 374 -18.46 -57.75 27.72
C GLN A 374 -19.12 -56.98 28.90
N ALA A 375 -20.45 -57.00 29.15
CA ALA A 375 -21.70 -57.11 28.33
C ALA A 375 -22.98 -57.01 29.23
N VAL A 376 -24.20 -57.00 28.63
CA VAL A 376 -25.56 -57.22 29.26
C VAL A 376 -26.14 -56.03 30.08
N GLY A 377 -27.45 -55.70 30.07
CA GLY A 377 -28.61 -56.16 29.27
C GLY A 377 -30.00 -55.76 29.87
N GLY A 378 -31.10 -55.92 29.09
CA GLY A 378 -32.51 -55.58 29.44
C GLY A 378 -32.99 -54.28 28.77
N GLN A 379 -34.11 -54.14 28.03
CA GLN A 379 -35.51 -54.65 28.09
C GLN A 379 -36.36 -54.02 29.22
N SER A 380 -37.60 -53.54 29.01
CA SER A 380 -38.53 -53.62 27.85
C SER A 380 -39.61 -52.53 27.82
N ALA A 381 -40.07 -52.10 26.62
CA ALA A 381 -41.43 -51.60 26.25
C ALA A 381 -42.05 -50.40 27.04
N ASP A 382 -42.99 -49.57 26.54
CA ASP A 382 -43.42 -49.03 25.23
C ASP A 382 -44.46 -47.90 25.54
N HIS A 383 -44.99 -47.00 24.69
CA HIS A 383 -45.07 -46.77 23.23
C HIS A 383 -45.41 -45.23 23.05
N GLN A 384 -45.34 -44.52 21.91
CA GLN A 384 -44.95 -44.83 20.53
C GLN A 384 -44.41 -43.59 19.76
N HIS A 385 -45.28 -42.61 19.43
CA HIS A 385 -45.04 -41.47 18.51
C HIS A 385 -45.86 -40.23 18.94
N ALA A 386 -45.58 -38.98 18.52
CA ALA A 386 -44.82 -38.48 17.35
C ALA A 386 -44.04 -37.16 17.62
N TRP A 387 -42.87 -37.02 16.97
CA TRP A 387 -42.16 -35.81 16.49
C TRP A 387 -42.62 -34.42 17.00
N GLY A 388 -41.80 -33.54 17.62
CA GLY A 388 -40.33 -33.45 17.73
C GLY A 388 -39.83 -32.13 17.08
N VAL A 389 -39.86 -30.95 17.71
CA VAL A 389 -39.05 -30.45 18.87
C VAL A 389 -37.56 -30.30 18.50
N GLY A 390 -36.89 -29.16 18.76
CA GLY A 390 -37.36 -27.89 19.33
C GLY A 390 -36.20 -26.91 19.65
N ALA A 391 -36.52 -25.75 20.21
CA ALA A 391 -35.55 -24.78 20.70
C ALA A 391 -35.25 -24.97 22.20
N GLY A 392 -34.11 -24.46 22.69
CA GLY A 392 -33.82 -24.38 24.12
C GLY A 392 -32.36 -24.06 24.43
N ALA A 393 -32.10 -22.95 25.12
CA ALA A 393 -30.82 -22.66 25.78
C ALA A 393 -30.91 -23.09 27.26
N GLY A 394 -29.79 -23.48 27.88
CA GLY A 394 -29.78 -23.88 29.28
C GLY A 394 -28.41 -24.24 29.87
N GLU A 395 -27.89 -23.32 30.70
CA GLU A 395 -26.99 -23.53 31.84
C GLU A 395 -25.54 -24.01 31.66
N ILE A 396 -24.76 -23.82 32.73
CA ILE A 396 -23.29 -23.84 32.81
C ILE A 396 -22.88 -24.45 34.16
N VAL A 397 -21.98 -25.45 34.20
CA VAL A 397 -21.22 -25.81 35.42
C VAL A 397 -19.76 -26.18 35.10
N VAL A 398 -18.91 -25.17 35.23
CA VAL A 398 -17.62 -25.14 35.99
C VAL A 398 -16.78 -26.44 36.11
N THR A 399 -15.62 -26.39 35.43
CA THR A 399 -14.26 -26.94 35.71
C THR A 399 -14.01 -28.36 36.24
N LYS A 400 -12.88 -28.92 35.76
CA LYS A 400 -11.89 -29.61 36.62
C LYS A 400 -10.46 -29.27 36.17
N GLU A 401 -9.57 -29.14 37.14
CA GLU A 401 -8.15 -28.88 36.94
C GLU A 401 -7.40 -30.16 36.53
N TYR A 402 -6.17 -30.00 36.04
CA TYR A 402 -5.14 -31.05 36.10
C TYR A 402 -3.90 -30.51 36.80
N VAL A 403 -3.71 -30.97 38.04
CA VAL A 403 -2.45 -30.82 38.79
C VAL A 403 -1.40 -31.74 38.18
N VAL A 404 -0.19 -31.24 37.99
CA VAL A 404 1.00 -32.07 37.73
C VAL A 404 1.88 -32.03 38.98
N GLN A 405 1.90 -33.12 39.73
CA GLN A 405 2.93 -33.34 40.74
C GLN A 405 4.26 -33.65 40.05
N VAL A 406 5.33 -33.09 40.59
CA VAL A 406 6.70 -33.58 40.43
C VAL A 406 7.28 -33.61 41.84
N ASP A 407 7.62 -34.79 42.34
CA ASP A 407 8.05 -34.97 43.72
C ASP A 407 9.49 -34.47 43.93
N GLU A 408 9.74 -33.80 45.07
CA GLU A 408 11.09 -33.54 45.56
C GLU A 408 11.58 -34.72 46.41
N GLU A 409 12.80 -35.21 46.17
CA GLU A 409 13.61 -35.78 47.24
C GLU A 409 15.12 -35.50 47.02
N ALA A 410 15.90 -35.55 48.10
CA ALA A 410 17.03 -34.63 48.27
C ALA A 410 18.44 -35.26 48.26
N ALA A 411 19.41 -34.49 47.76
CA ALA A 411 20.84 -34.64 48.09
C ALA A 411 21.52 -33.25 48.12
N LYS A 412 22.50 -33.06 49.03
CA LYS A 412 23.24 -31.78 49.24
C LYS A 412 24.72 -31.90 48.76
N PRO A 413 25.71 -31.05 49.14
CA PRO A 413 26.27 -30.11 48.15
C PRO A 413 27.82 -30.06 48.06
N THR A 414 28.39 -29.79 46.87
CA THR A 414 29.85 -29.55 46.73
C THR A 414 30.23 -28.46 45.70
N THR A 415 30.73 -27.34 46.23
CA THR A 415 31.81 -26.46 45.69
C THR A 415 31.92 -26.12 44.19
N SER A 416 31.72 -24.82 43.91
CA SER A 416 32.63 -23.92 43.14
C SER A 416 33.23 -24.39 41.80
N TYR A 417 32.94 -23.65 40.72
CA TYR A 417 33.89 -22.70 40.10
C TYR A 417 33.16 -21.68 39.20
N SER A 418 33.86 -20.73 38.57
CA SER A 418 33.29 -19.46 38.08
C SER A 418 33.56 -19.12 36.60
N LYS A 419 32.77 -18.17 36.06
CA LYS A 419 32.80 -17.60 34.68
C LYS A 419 32.28 -18.56 33.59
N LEU A 420 31.56 -18.15 32.54
CA LEU A 420 31.29 -16.81 31.98
C LEU A 420 29.78 -16.60 31.67
N PHE A 421 29.31 -15.35 31.77
CA PHE A 421 28.06 -14.92 31.14
C PHE A 421 28.24 -14.73 29.63
N ARG A 422 27.37 -15.32 28.81
CA ARG A 422 27.15 -14.92 27.41
C ARG A 422 25.71 -15.23 26.99
N ILE A 423 24.79 -14.32 27.31
CA ILE A 423 23.36 -14.46 26.99
C ILE A 423 23.18 -14.34 25.47
N VAL A 424 22.98 -15.48 24.80
CA VAL A 424 22.46 -15.52 23.43
C VAL A 424 20.94 -15.60 23.53
N SER A 425 20.25 -14.49 23.28
CA SER A 425 18.79 -14.41 23.38
C SER A 425 18.11 -15.12 22.19
N THR A 426 17.98 -16.44 22.30
CA THR A 426 17.17 -17.24 21.36
C THR A 426 15.69 -17.04 21.67
N ARG A 427 15.10 -15.92 21.24
CA ARG A 427 13.64 -15.73 21.23
C ARG A 427 13.00 -16.78 20.32
N ARG A 428 12.45 -17.85 20.92
CA ARG A 428 11.57 -18.79 20.22
C ARG A 428 10.32 -18.06 19.74
N LEU A 429 9.96 -18.28 18.47
CA LEU A 429 8.65 -17.92 17.93
C LEU A 429 7.54 -18.57 18.77
N HIS A 430 6.87 -17.78 19.61
CA HIS A 430 5.59 -18.13 20.20
C HIS A 430 4.49 -17.45 19.39
N SER A 431 3.67 -18.26 18.71
CA SER A 431 2.40 -17.81 18.16
C SER A 431 1.57 -17.17 19.27
N HIS A 432 1.24 -15.90 19.10
CA HIS A 432 0.49 -15.13 20.09
C HIS A 432 -0.98 -15.58 20.18
N LEU A 433 -1.25 -16.54 21.07
CA LEU A 433 -2.35 -16.35 22.00
C LEU A 433 -1.78 -15.53 23.16
N ILE A 434 -2.05 -14.22 23.20
CA ILE A 434 -1.82 -13.43 24.40
C ILE A 434 -2.90 -13.82 25.40
N TYR A 435 -2.51 -14.50 26.48
CA TYR A 435 -3.35 -14.65 27.65
C TYR A 435 -3.40 -13.27 28.35
N ARG A 436 -4.33 -12.41 27.93
CA ARG A 436 -4.51 -11.07 28.52
C ARG A 436 -4.80 -11.23 30.01
N MET A 437 -3.84 -10.89 30.87
CA MET A 437 -4.08 -10.85 32.31
C MET A 437 -4.92 -9.61 32.63
N THR A 438 -6.03 -9.78 33.34
CA THR A 438 -6.86 -8.66 33.78
C THR A 438 -6.36 -8.13 35.12
N ALA A 439 -6.18 -6.81 35.23
CA ALA A 439 -5.86 -6.13 36.47
C ALA A 439 -7.05 -5.29 36.95
N THR A 440 -7.22 -5.16 38.27
CA THR A 440 -8.34 -4.42 38.87
C THR A 440 -7.82 -3.32 39.80
N LEU A 441 -8.14 -2.06 39.49
CA LEU A 441 -7.76 -0.88 40.27
C LEU A 441 -9.00 -0.30 40.97
N LYS A 442 -8.99 -0.22 42.31
CA LYS A 442 -10.04 0.45 43.09
C LYS A 442 -9.81 1.96 43.09
N HIS A 443 -10.50 2.67 42.19
CA HIS A 443 -10.20 4.05 41.88
C HIS A 443 -10.97 5.03 42.79
N GLN A 444 -10.31 5.47 43.86
CA GLN A 444 -10.93 6.18 44.99
C GLN A 444 -11.79 7.39 44.59
N SER A 445 -11.32 8.27 43.69
CA SER A 445 -12.04 9.50 43.31
C SER A 445 -13.16 9.29 42.27
N LEU A 446 -13.29 8.08 41.71
CA LEU A 446 -14.37 7.70 40.79
C LEU A 446 -15.42 6.80 41.49
N GLY A 447 -15.11 6.25 42.66
CA GLY A 447 -16.00 5.37 43.42
C GLY A 447 -16.17 3.96 42.84
N THR A 448 -15.30 3.55 41.90
CA THR A 448 -15.47 2.33 41.09
C THR A 448 -14.22 1.43 41.10
N ALA A 449 -14.40 0.14 40.86
CA ALA A 449 -13.34 -0.78 40.48
C ALA A 449 -13.18 -0.79 38.95
N LEU A 450 -12.06 -0.29 38.45
CA LEU A 450 -11.70 -0.34 37.03
C LEU A 450 -11.05 -1.70 36.72
N ARG A 451 -11.57 -2.41 35.72
CA ARG A 451 -11.03 -3.70 35.24
C ARG A 451 -10.31 -3.50 33.90
N GLY A 452 -8.98 -3.53 33.90
CA GLY A 452 -8.13 -3.26 32.74
C GLY A 452 -7.28 -4.47 32.31
N VAL A 453 -6.43 -4.27 31.31
CA VAL A 453 -5.49 -5.28 30.78
C VAL A 453 -4.07 -4.98 31.28
N ASN A 454 -3.35 -6.01 31.73
CA ASN A 454 -1.93 -5.93 32.11
C ASN A 454 -1.08 -6.72 31.09
N ASN A 455 -0.03 -6.07 30.57
CA ASN A 455 0.88 -6.57 29.55
C ASN A 455 2.33 -6.52 30.07
N ASP A 456 2.63 -7.30 31.12
CA ASP A 456 3.90 -7.45 31.88
C ASP A 456 4.52 -6.16 32.46
N ALA A 457 4.75 -5.13 31.65
CA ALA A 457 5.36 -3.85 32.04
C ALA A 457 4.33 -2.73 32.25
N VAL A 458 3.17 -2.79 31.61
CA VAL A 458 2.15 -1.72 31.61
C VAL A 458 0.75 -2.26 31.90
N THR A 459 -0.07 -1.43 32.54
CA THR A 459 -1.52 -1.65 32.69
C THR A 459 -2.28 -0.60 31.87
N GLN A 460 -3.37 -1.03 31.23
CA GLN A 460 -4.21 -0.22 30.36
C GLN A 460 -5.67 -0.32 30.78
N PHE A 461 -6.33 0.83 30.88
CA PHE A 461 -7.77 0.97 31.11
C PHE A 461 -8.36 1.76 29.94
N TRP A 462 -9.05 1.07 29.04
CA TRP A 462 -9.64 1.68 27.84
C TRP A 462 -11.11 2.09 28.05
N GLY A 463 -11.59 3.04 27.24
CA GLY A 463 -13.01 3.38 27.11
C GLY A 463 -13.67 4.05 28.32
N ILE A 464 -12.90 4.60 29.27
CA ILE A 464 -13.44 5.24 30.47
C ILE A 464 -14.24 6.49 30.06
N PRO A 465 -15.57 6.56 30.32
CA PRO A 465 -16.37 7.69 29.90
C PRO A 465 -16.11 8.89 30.82
N TYR A 466 -15.68 10.02 30.26
CA TYR A 466 -15.44 11.26 31.03
C TYR A 466 -16.65 12.21 31.01
N GLY A 467 -17.54 12.03 30.03
CA GLY A 467 -18.74 12.85 29.87
C GLY A 467 -19.87 12.10 29.15
N HIS A 468 -21.07 12.67 29.23
CA HIS A 468 -22.28 12.15 28.61
C HIS A 468 -22.94 13.20 27.71
N ILE A 469 -23.29 12.83 26.48
CA ILE A 469 -23.98 13.72 25.53
C ILE A 469 -25.48 13.39 25.53
N SER A 470 -26.28 14.24 26.17
CA SER A 470 -27.73 14.01 26.35
C SER A 470 -28.58 14.13 25.07
N ARG A 471 -28.08 14.81 24.04
CA ARG A 471 -28.67 14.88 22.70
C ARG A 471 -27.68 15.48 21.70
N ARG A 472 -27.97 15.34 20.39
CA ARG A 472 -27.19 15.97 19.32
C ARG A 472 -27.02 17.47 19.56
N PHE A 473 -25.81 17.95 19.29
CA PHE A 473 -25.34 19.34 19.47
C PHE A 473 -25.51 19.93 20.89
N ALA A 474 -25.74 19.14 21.94
CA ALA A 474 -25.58 19.60 23.31
C ALA A 474 -24.10 19.55 23.74
N ALA A 475 -23.68 20.43 24.64
CA ALA A 475 -22.41 20.26 25.35
C ALA A 475 -22.44 18.95 26.15
N ALA A 476 -21.31 18.24 26.21
CA ALA A 476 -21.18 17.06 27.06
C ALA A 476 -21.29 17.47 28.54
N GLN A 477 -21.91 16.63 29.35
CA GLN A 477 -22.09 16.84 30.80
C GLN A 477 -21.11 15.95 31.56
N LYS A 478 -20.52 16.47 32.66
CA LYS A 478 -19.63 15.69 33.52
C LYS A 478 -20.37 14.49 34.11
N ILE A 479 -19.75 13.31 34.08
CA ILE A 479 -20.24 12.14 34.80
C ILE A 479 -19.88 12.27 36.28
N THR A 480 -20.89 12.18 37.15
CA THR A 480 -20.76 12.34 38.61
C THR A 480 -20.74 11.01 39.37
N GLU A 481 -21.24 9.94 38.76
CA GLU A 481 -21.40 8.62 39.36
C GLU A 481 -21.01 7.54 38.34
N TYR A 482 -20.30 6.51 38.79
CA TYR A 482 -19.85 5.35 38.00
C TYR A 482 -20.45 4.07 38.59
N PRO A 483 -20.59 2.98 37.82
CA PRO A 483 -20.98 1.68 38.38
C PRO A 483 -19.93 1.17 39.38
N GLU A 484 -20.31 0.25 40.27
CA GLU A 484 -19.41 -0.33 41.28
C GLU A 484 -18.16 -0.98 40.66
N GLU A 485 -18.32 -1.63 39.50
CA GLU A 485 -17.25 -2.10 38.64
C GLU A 485 -17.47 -1.58 37.21
N LEU A 486 -16.39 -1.12 36.55
CA LEU A 486 -16.37 -0.69 35.17
C LEU A 486 -15.37 -1.55 34.38
N ASP A 487 -15.85 -2.20 33.32
CA ASP A 487 -14.99 -2.94 32.40
C ASP A 487 -14.30 -1.98 31.42
N CYS A 488 -12.97 -2.01 31.44
CA CYS A 488 -12.06 -1.21 30.63
C CYS A 488 -11.10 -2.13 29.83
N THR A 489 -11.50 -3.38 29.56
CA THR A 489 -10.70 -4.37 28.80
C THR A 489 -10.94 -4.33 27.28
N GLU A 490 -11.85 -3.47 26.82
CA GLU A 490 -12.12 -3.17 25.40
C GLU A 490 -12.19 -1.65 25.18
N TYR A 491 -11.93 -1.21 23.94
CA TYR A 491 -11.92 0.21 23.60
C TYR A 491 -13.32 0.84 23.57
N GLY A 492 -13.42 2.07 24.06
CA GLY A 492 -14.63 2.89 23.94
C GLY A 492 -14.90 3.31 22.49
N PRO A 493 -16.17 3.63 22.14
CA PRO A 493 -16.52 4.03 20.79
C PRO A 493 -15.90 5.37 20.40
N ARG A 494 -15.46 5.48 19.14
CA ARG A 494 -15.03 6.75 18.53
C ARG A 494 -16.25 7.57 18.09
N CYS A 495 -16.07 8.88 17.93
CA CYS A 495 -17.16 9.75 17.50
C CYS A 495 -17.47 9.62 15.99
N PRO A 496 -18.73 9.87 15.57
CA PRO A 496 -19.13 9.78 14.17
C PRO A 496 -18.41 10.74 13.21
N GLN A 497 -18.11 10.23 12.02
CA GLN A 497 -17.24 10.88 11.04
C GLN A 497 -17.33 10.20 9.66
N VAL A 498 -16.79 10.83 8.62
CA VAL A 498 -16.63 10.20 7.29
C VAL A 498 -15.53 9.13 7.38
N HIS A 499 -15.82 7.91 6.91
CA HIS A 499 -14.79 6.86 6.82
C HIS A 499 -13.72 7.19 5.77
N VAL A 500 -12.45 7.08 6.16
CA VAL A 500 -11.26 7.37 5.35
C VAL A 500 -10.21 6.27 5.57
N ASP A 501 -9.48 5.92 4.52
CA ASP A 501 -8.36 4.97 4.58
C ASP A 501 -7.11 5.65 5.18
N VAL A 502 -7.01 5.60 6.51
CA VAL A 502 -5.86 6.12 7.27
C VAL A 502 -4.56 5.40 6.89
N GLY A 503 -4.63 4.11 6.52
CA GLY A 503 -3.47 3.32 6.11
C GLY A 503 -2.85 3.81 4.81
N HIS A 504 -3.67 4.32 3.89
CA HIS A 504 -3.19 4.96 2.66
C HIS A 504 -2.41 6.25 2.95
N LEU A 505 -2.91 7.12 3.83
CA LEU A 505 -2.23 8.36 4.19
C LEU A 505 -0.92 8.13 4.96
N LEU A 506 -0.96 7.26 5.98
CA LEU A 506 0.23 6.88 6.74
C LEU A 506 1.18 5.97 5.93
N ARG A 507 0.78 5.59 4.70
CA ARG A 507 1.56 4.82 3.72
C ARG A 507 2.14 3.52 4.33
N ILE A 508 1.30 2.85 5.12
CA ILE A 508 1.64 1.61 5.84
C ILE A 508 1.44 0.37 4.92
N PRO A 509 1.86 -0.84 5.33
CA PRO A 509 1.62 -2.05 4.56
C PRO A 509 0.10 -2.31 4.38
N PRO A 510 -0.40 -2.52 3.14
CA PRO A 510 -1.83 -2.66 2.86
C PRO A 510 -2.44 -3.99 3.35
N ASP A 511 -1.62 -4.87 3.91
CA ASP A 511 -2.02 -6.09 4.62
C ASP A 511 -2.10 -5.92 6.14
N HIS A 512 -1.72 -4.77 6.69
CA HIS A 512 -2.01 -4.41 8.08
C HIS A 512 -3.53 -4.31 8.30
N LYS A 513 -3.99 -4.80 9.45
CA LYS A 513 -5.40 -4.74 9.85
C LYS A 513 -5.55 -3.91 11.10
N PHE A 514 -6.11 -2.71 10.94
CA PHE A 514 -6.60 -1.92 12.07
C PHE A 514 -7.67 -2.70 12.85
N PRO A 515 -7.80 -2.46 14.17
CA PRO A 515 -8.90 -2.97 14.97
C PRO A 515 -10.25 -2.44 14.45
N HIS A 516 -11.34 -3.11 14.81
CA HIS A 516 -12.67 -2.54 14.59
C HIS A 516 -12.98 -1.52 15.68
N GLU A 517 -13.00 -0.24 15.30
CA GLU A 517 -13.35 0.86 16.19
C GLU A 517 -14.87 1.11 16.16
N PRO A 518 -15.63 0.75 17.22
CA PRO A 518 -17.07 0.98 17.28
C PRO A 518 -17.40 2.48 17.27
N GLU A 519 -18.58 2.87 16.79
CA GLU A 519 -18.98 4.27 16.60
C GLU A 519 -20.34 4.54 17.27
N ASP A 520 -20.41 5.57 18.12
CA ASP A 520 -21.61 5.96 18.88
C ASP A 520 -21.64 7.49 19.03
N GLU A 521 -22.77 8.14 18.76
CA GLU A 521 -22.88 9.61 18.82
C GLU A 521 -22.87 10.16 20.26
N PHE A 522 -23.32 9.37 21.23
CA PHE A 522 -23.64 9.83 22.58
C PHE A 522 -22.67 9.32 23.65
N LYS A 523 -21.96 8.22 23.36
CA LYS A 523 -20.98 7.58 24.26
C LYS A 523 -19.52 7.80 23.87
N CYS A 524 -19.24 8.52 22.78
CA CYS A 524 -17.88 8.70 22.29
C CYS A 524 -17.01 9.69 23.11
N THR A 525 -17.55 10.29 24.17
CA THR A 525 -16.80 11.11 25.15
C THR A 525 -16.14 10.23 26.20
N ASN A 526 -15.16 9.44 25.75
CA ASN A 526 -14.37 8.51 26.55
C ASN A 526 -12.85 8.68 26.34
N LEU A 527 -12.06 8.14 27.26
CA LEU A 527 -10.60 8.20 27.27
C LEU A 527 -9.97 6.87 27.70
N ASP A 528 -8.72 6.71 27.30
CA ASP A 528 -7.86 5.55 27.56
C ASP A 528 -6.68 5.98 28.44
N VAL A 529 -6.41 5.23 29.52
CA VAL A 529 -5.28 5.47 30.43
C VAL A 529 -4.30 4.29 30.35
N THR A 530 -3.04 4.57 30.03
CA THR A 530 -1.93 3.61 30.05
C THR A 530 -0.88 4.07 31.04
N LEU A 531 -0.44 3.17 31.92
CA LEU A 531 0.46 3.44 33.04
C LEU A 531 1.41 2.25 33.26
N PRO A 532 2.51 2.41 34.01
CA PRO A 532 3.30 1.29 34.51
C PRO A 532 2.42 0.26 35.25
N SER A 533 2.84 -1.00 35.25
CA SER A 533 2.08 -2.09 35.90
C SER A 533 1.73 -1.75 37.36
N LEU A 534 0.52 -2.10 37.80
CA LEU A 534 0.02 -1.72 39.14
C LEU A 534 0.96 -2.16 40.28
N ASP A 535 1.65 -3.29 40.10
CA ASP A 535 2.63 -3.82 41.07
C ASP A 535 3.90 -2.95 41.23
N SER A 536 4.07 -1.94 40.36
CA SER A 536 5.17 -0.96 40.40
C SER A 536 4.77 0.41 41.00
N ILE A 537 3.52 0.55 41.45
CA ILE A 537 3.04 1.78 42.10
C ILE A 537 3.73 1.98 43.45
N ASP A 538 4.37 3.13 43.60
CA ASP A 538 4.93 3.65 44.84
C ASP A 538 4.17 4.92 45.20
N ASP A 539 3.27 4.85 46.19
CA ASP A 539 2.42 5.97 46.61
C ASP A 539 3.20 7.23 47.03
N SER A 540 4.49 7.10 47.35
CA SER A 540 5.36 8.24 47.68
C SER A 540 5.81 9.05 46.45
N LYS A 541 5.57 8.55 45.22
CA LYS A 541 5.93 9.20 43.96
C LYS A 541 4.71 9.30 43.04
N LYS A 542 4.41 10.50 42.54
CA LYS A 542 3.40 10.70 41.49
C LYS A 542 4.06 10.87 40.13
N TRP A 543 3.48 10.27 39.11
CA TRP A 543 4.03 10.22 37.75
C TRP A 543 3.48 11.37 36.87
N PRO A 544 4.32 12.06 36.09
CA PRO A 544 3.86 13.06 35.12
C PRO A 544 2.89 12.47 34.08
N VAL A 545 2.00 13.30 33.55
CA VAL A 545 0.88 12.88 32.71
C VAL A 545 1.01 13.45 31.30
N PHE A 546 1.31 12.58 30.34
CA PHE A 546 1.26 12.87 28.91
C PHE A 546 -0.18 12.73 28.41
N VAL A 547 -0.78 13.79 27.87
CA VAL A 547 -2.16 13.79 27.38
C VAL A 547 -2.18 13.99 25.87
N TRP A 548 -2.80 13.07 25.13
CA TRP A 548 -2.80 13.04 23.67
C TRP A 548 -4.18 13.39 23.08
N ILE A 549 -4.22 14.49 22.33
CA ILE A 549 -5.32 14.84 21.43
C ILE A 549 -4.95 14.35 20.03
N HIS A 550 -5.66 13.34 19.54
CA HIS A 550 -5.37 12.72 18.25
C HIS A 550 -5.49 13.68 17.06
N GLY A 551 -4.65 13.48 16.04
CA GLY A 551 -4.72 14.24 14.79
C GLY A 551 -6.05 14.04 14.06
N ALA A 552 -6.52 15.08 13.38
CA ALA A 552 -7.70 15.03 12.52
C ALA A 552 -7.36 15.45 11.07
N GLY A 553 -7.93 14.73 10.11
CA GLY A 553 -7.37 14.59 8.76
C GLY A 553 -7.32 15.87 7.93
N GLY A 554 -6.15 16.53 7.97
CA GLY A 554 -5.90 17.84 7.36
C GLY A 554 -6.80 18.97 7.85
N SER A 555 -7.67 18.68 8.82
CA SER A 555 -8.82 19.48 9.25
C SER A 555 -9.62 18.71 10.32
N GLN A 556 -10.58 19.34 10.98
CA GLN A 556 -11.37 18.72 12.05
C GLN A 556 -12.45 17.72 11.56
N ALA A 557 -12.27 17.12 10.37
CA ALA A 557 -13.29 16.34 9.65
C ALA A 557 -13.38 14.85 10.07
N VAL A 558 -12.23 14.21 10.31
CA VAL A 558 -12.05 12.75 10.52
C VAL A 558 -10.82 12.53 11.40
N THR A 559 -10.65 11.40 12.07
CA THR A 559 -9.41 11.07 12.82
C THR A 559 -8.39 10.33 11.95
N PHE A 560 -7.10 10.49 12.25
CA PHE A 560 -5.98 9.74 11.65
C PHE A 560 -5.24 8.84 12.65
N GLY A 561 -5.82 8.63 13.83
CA GLY A 561 -5.22 7.85 14.88
C GLY A 561 -6.01 8.01 16.16
N SER A 562 -7.29 7.62 16.13
CA SER A 562 -8.15 7.61 17.32
C SER A 562 -7.53 6.78 18.44
N ALA A 563 -7.92 7.01 19.69
CA ALA A 563 -7.43 6.25 20.85
C ALA A 563 -7.56 4.72 20.63
N ALA A 564 -8.65 4.30 19.98
CA ALA A 564 -8.94 2.89 19.65
C ALA A 564 -8.23 2.34 18.39
N SER A 565 -7.51 3.16 17.62
CA SER A 565 -6.99 2.79 16.28
C SER A 565 -5.75 1.89 16.28
N GLY A 566 -5.07 1.74 17.42
CA GLY A 566 -3.78 1.05 17.53
C GLY A 566 -2.57 1.82 16.96
N ILE A 567 -2.78 2.83 16.10
CA ILE A 567 -1.69 3.69 15.58
C ILE A 567 -1.03 4.47 16.72
N CYS A 568 -1.85 5.05 17.60
CA CYS A 568 -1.45 5.85 18.75
C CYS A 568 -1.42 5.05 20.06
N ASP A 569 -1.07 3.75 20.02
CA ASP A 569 -0.98 2.94 21.24
C ASP A 569 0.12 3.47 22.18
N MET A 570 -0.29 3.83 23.39
CA MET A 570 0.57 4.39 24.43
C MET A 570 1.48 3.35 25.10
N THR A 571 1.28 2.06 24.83
CA THR A 571 2.07 0.94 25.37
C THR A 571 3.58 1.18 25.25
N THR A 572 4.07 1.56 24.06
CA THR A 572 5.52 1.68 23.84
C THR A 572 6.14 2.87 24.58
N ILE A 573 5.50 4.04 24.58
CA ILE A 573 6.04 5.24 25.23
C ILE A 573 6.04 5.12 26.76
N VAL A 574 5.01 4.50 27.34
CA VAL A 574 5.00 4.19 28.78
C VAL A 574 6.03 3.10 29.10
N ALA A 575 6.13 2.02 28.32
CA ALA A 575 7.12 0.96 28.55
C ALA A 575 8.59 1.45 28.43
N ASP A 576 8.88 2.35 27.49
CA ASP A 576 10.22 2.96 27.38
C ASP A 576 10.48 3.97 28.51
N SER A 577 9.47 4.68 29.03
CA SER A 577 9.65 5.58 30.19
C SER A 577 10.12 4.83 31.45
N ILE A 578 9.62 3.61 31.66
CA ILE A 578 10.07 2.70 32.74
C ILE A 578 11.53 2.30 32.52
N ARG A 579 11.94 2.02 31.27
CA ARG A 579 13.32 1.65 30.90
C ARG A 579 14.32 2.80 31.05
N PHE A 580 13.89 4.04 30.81
CA PHE A 580 14.69 5.24 31.03
C PHE A 580 14.75 5.65 32.50
N GLY A 581 13.89 5.09 33.36
CA GLY A 581 13.84 5.36 34.80
C GLY A 581 13.02 6.60 35.19
N THR A 582 12.31 7.21 34.23
CA THR A 582 11.49 8.42 34.37
C THR A 582 10.03 8.13 33.98
N PRO A 583 9.34 7.22 34.71
CA PRO A 583 8.01 6.71 34.34
C PRO A 583 6.94 7.80 34.25
N ILE A 584 6.12 7.70 33.20
CA ILE A 584 4.97 8.59 32.93
C ILE A 584 3.66 7.81 32.85
N ILE A 585 2.54 8.49 33.05
CA ILE A 585 1.22 8.03 32.64
C ILE A 585 0.89 8.68 31.29
N ALA A 586 0.27 7.92 30.40
CA ALA A 586 -0.25 8.41 29.14
C ALA A 586 -1.78 8.31 29.10
N VAL A 587 -2.45 9.38 28.67
CA VAL A 587 -3.90 9.45 28.50
C VAL A 587 -4.22 9.86 27.07
N SER A 588 -5.04 9.07 26.36
CA SER A 588 -5.59 9.46 25.04
C SER A 588 -7.09 9.67 25.16
N LEU A 589 -7.62 10.71 24.53
CA LEU A 589 -9.04 11.06 24.63
C LEU A 589 -9.72 11.11 23.25
N GLN A 590 -10.92 10.54 23.19
CA GLN A 590 -11.84 10.68 22.06
C GLN A 590 -12.65 11.97 22.24
N TYR A 591 -12.97 12.67 21.14
CA TYR A 591 -13.78 13.90 21.18
C TYR A 591 -14.56 14.05 19.87
N ARG A 592 -15.61 14.88 19.84
CA ARG A 592 -16.46 15.02 18.64
C ARG A 592 -15.70 15.62 17.45
N LEU A 593 -16.07 15.17 16.25
CA LEU A 593 -15.46 15.57 14.99
C LEU A 593 -16.52 16.11 14.01
N ASN A 594 -16.06 16.68 12.90
CA ASN A 594 -16.90 17.04 11.76
C ASN A 594 -18.05 18.03 12.14
N ILE A 595 -19.19 17.96 11.47
CA ILE A 595 -20.39 18.74 11.79
C ILE A 595 -20.88 18.55 13.24
N PHE A 596 -20.64 17.38 13.85
CA PHE A 596 -20.97 17.12 15.26
C PHE A 596 -20.13 17.95 16.24
N ALA A 597 -18.89 18.31 15.87
CA ALA A 597 -18.01 19.19 16.64
C ALA A 597 -18.42 20.67 16.63
N LEU A 598 -19.13 21.12 15.59
CA LEU A 598 -19.46 22.55 15.42
C LEU A 598 -20.60 23.01 16.34
N GLY A 599 -21.49 22.12 16.75
CA GLY A 599 -22.73 22.51 17.45
C GLY A 599 -23.78 23.17 16.54
N SER A 600 -24.97 23.43 17.09
CA SER A 600 -26.11 23.99 16.35
C SER A 600 -26.11 25.52 16.38
N LYS A 601 -26.88 26.14 15.48
CA LYS A 601 -26.98 27.61 15.33
C LYS A 601 -27.47 28.35 16.60
N SER A 602 -28.11 27.65 17.53
CA SER A 602 -28.60 28.18 18.81
C SER A 602 -27.94 27.54 20.03
N GLY A 603 -26.96 26.65 19.82
CA GLY A 603 -26.19 26.00 20.88
C GLY A 603 -24.84 26.69 21.13
N PRO A 604 -24.06 26.23 22.13
CA PRO A 604 -22.68 26.64 22.26
C PRO A 604 -21.84 26.12 21.08
N PRO A 605 -20.95 26.94 20.50
CA PRO A 605 -20.03 26.49 19.46
C PRO A 605 -18.87 25.69 20.07
N ASN A 606 -17.99 25.17 19.20
CA ASN A 606 -16.74 24.49 19.58
C ASN A 606 -16.95 23.29 20.52
N LEU A 607 -17.92 22.44 20.23
CA LEU A 607 -18.22 21.26 21.05
C LEU A 607 -17.01 20.33 21.21
N ALA A 608 -16.21 20.13 20.16
CA ALA A 608 -14.94 19.39 20.26
C ALA A 608 -13.98 19.96 21.32
N LEU A 609 -13.79 21.28 21.33
CA LEU A 609 -12.93 21.96 22.31
C LEU A 609 -13.50 21.80 23.72
N ARG A 610 -14.82 21.86 23.87
CA ARG A 610 -15.54 21.72 25.15
C ARG A 610 -15.54 20.28 25.67
N ASP A 611 -15.57 19.30 24.78
CA ASP A 611 -15.39 17.88 25.12
C ASP A 611 -13.96 17.64 25.63
N GLN A 612 -12.96 18.25 25.00
CA GLN A 612 -11.56 18.20 25.43
C GLN A 612 -11.33 18.98 26.75
N GLU A 613 -11.94 20.16 26.93
CA GLU A 613 -11.95 20.90 28.21
C GLU A 613 -12.51 20.02 29.33
N LEU A 614 -13.61 19.30 29.09
CA LEU A 614 -14.20 18.38 30.05
C LEU A 614 -13.29 17.18 30.38
N ALA A 615 -12.60 16.62 29.37
CA ALA A 615 -11.61 15.56 29.59
C ALA A 615 -10.39 16.05 30.39
N LEU A 616 -9.91 17.28 30.14
CA LEU A 616 -8.82 17.89 30.92
C LEU A 616 -9.23 18.17 32.37
N HIS A 617 -10.47 18.57 32.62
CA HIS A 617 -11.01 18.65 33.98
C HIS A 617 -11.16 17.28 34.65
N TRP A 618 -11.59 16.24 33.92
CA TRP A 618 -11.61 14.86 34.43
C TRP A 618 -10.20 14.39 34.83
N ILE A 619 -9.18 14.70 34.03
CA ILE A 619 -7.77 14.36 34.33
C ILE A 619 -7.33 15.08 35.62
N GLN A 620 -7.59 16.38 35.75
CA GLN A 620 -7.28 17.13 36.99
C GLN A 620 -7.98 16.56 38.24
N ASP A 621 -9.26 16.20 38.13
CA ASP A 621 -10.06 15.68 39.24
C ASP A 621 -9.71 14.23 39.63
N HIS A 622 -9.19 13.43 38.69
CA HIS A 622 -9.14 11.96 38.85
C HIS A 622 -7.79 11.28 38.60
N ILE A 623 -6.84 11.85 37.84
CA ILE A 623 -5.61 11.12 37.42
C ILE A 623 -4.71 10.69 38.59
N SER A 624 -4.83 11.35 39.74
CA SER A 624 -4.15 11.01 40.99
C SER A 624 -4.48 9.61 41.54
N GLY A 625 -5.65 9.05 41.20
CA GLY A 625 -6.04 7.68 41.53
C GLY A 625 -5.39 6.60 40.66
N PHE A 626 -4.80 6.98 39.52
CA PHE A 626 -3.87 6.15 38.73
C PHE A 626 -2.40 6.38 39.12
N ASN A 627 -2.14 7.04 40.26
CA ASN A 627 -0.83 7.51 40.71
C ASN A 627 -0.22 8.68 39.90
N GLY A 628 -1.04 9.41 39.11
CA GLY A 628 -0.60 10.56 38.33
C GLY A 628 -0.42 11.86 39.14
N ASP A 629 0.38 12.78 38.60
CA ASP A 629 0.57 14.13 39.13
C ASP A 629 -0.24 15.16 38.32
N PRO A 630 -1.40 15.64 38.84
CA PRO A 630 -2.20 16.67 38.15
C PRO A 630 -1.49 18.03 38.04
N GLN A 631 -0.37 18.24 38.76
CA GLN A 631 0.47 19.43 38.64
C GLN A 631 1.59 19.27 37.58
N LYS A 632 1.65 18.13 36.87
CA LYS A 632 2.58 17.86 35.76
C LYS A 632 1.87 17.23 34.57
N VAL A 633 0.93 17.99 34.01
CA VAL A 633 0.17 17.60 32.81
C VAL A 633 0.82 18.24 31.58
N THR A 634 1.21 17.43 30.61
CA THR A 634 1.80 17.86 29.33
C THR A 634 0.85 17.48 28.19
N LEU A 635 0.24 18.48 27.56
CA LEU A 635 -0.75 18.29 26.50
C LEU A 635 -0.08 18.25 25.13
N ALA A 636 -0.38 17.24 24.32
CA ALA A 636 0.25 16.98 23.04
C ALA A 636 -0.79 16.65 21.96
N GLY A 637 -0.48 16.98 20.71
CA GLY A 637 -1.25 16.54 19.56
C GLY A 637 -0.50 16.79 18.25
N GLU A 638 -0.99 16.17 17.17
CA GLU A 638 -0.46 16.28 15.81
C GLU A 638 -1.50 16.95 14.89
N SER A 639 -1.06 17.72 13.88
CA SER A 639 -1.92 18.37 12.87
C SER A 639 -3.10 19.15 13.51
N ALA A 640 -4.35 18.77 13.24
CA ALA A 640 -5.52 19.37 13.87
C ALA A 640 -5.61 19.10 15.41
N GLY A 641 -5.02 18.02 15.92
CA GLY A 641 -4.79 17.82 17.35
C GLY A 641 -3.85 18.88 17.93
N ALA A 642 -2.79 19.26 17.20
CA ALA A 642 -1.94 20.40 17.57
C ALA A 642 -2.68 21.75 17.45
N VAL A 643 -3.63 21.91 16.51
CA VAL A 643 -4.53 23.08 16.48
C VAL A 643 -5.33 23.18 17.79
N TYR A 644 -5.92 22.08 18.27
CA TYR A 644 -6.61 22.03 19.56
C TYR A 644 -5.67 22.25 20.75
N THR A 645 -4.48 21.64 20.76
CA THR A 645 -3.48 21.84 21.81
C THR A 645 -3.03 23.31 21.90
N HIS A 646 -2.88 24.02 20.77
CA HIS A 646 -2.66 25.46 20.77
C HIS A 646 -3.89 26.26 21.21
N ALA A 647 -5.11 25.81 20.87
CA ALA A 647 -6.34 26.40 21.40
C ALA A 647 -6.40 26.33 22.94
N HIS A 648 -6.11 25.17 23.53
CA HIS A 648 -6.04 24.96 24.99
C HIS A 648 -4.96 25.79 25.68
N LEU A 649 -3.81 25.97 25.03
CA LEU A 649 -2.74 26.86 25.48
C LEU A 649 -3.25 28.30 25.61
N VAL A 650 -3.96 28.80 24.58
CA VAL A 650 -4.52 30.15 24.52
C VAL A 650 -5.67 30.34 25.51
N THR A 651 -6.61 29.38 25.59
CA THR A 651 -7.76 29.44 26.52
C THR A 651 -7.39 29.13 27.98
N ARG A 652 -6.11 28.80 28.25
CA ARG A 652 -5.54 28.52 29.58
C ARG A 652 -6.15 27.29 30.25
N ALA A 653 -6.29 26.21 29.49
CA ALA A 653 -6.66 24.89 30.00
C ALA A 653 -5.63 24.40 31.06
N PRO A 654 -6.01 23.47 31.97
CA PRO A 654 -5.18 23.08 33.10
C PRO A 654 -4.09 22.06 32.71
N ALA A 655 -3.09 22.54 31.97
CA ALA A 655 -1.87 21.84 31.60
C ALA A 655 -0.65 22.75 31.74
N ASN A 656 0.50 22.16 32.10
CA ASN A 656 1.75 22.85 32.42
C ASN A 656 2.61 23.10 31.18
N GLN A 657 2.61 22.15 30.25
CA GLN A 657 3.44 22.13 29.05
C GLN A 657 2.64 21.68 27.83
N PHE A 658 3.11 22.06 26.65
CA PHE A 658 2.42 21.79 25.40
C PHE A 658 3.38 21.26 24.33
N ILE A 659 2.96 20.27 23.54
CA ILE A 659 3.67 19.76 22.36
C ILE A 659 2.79 19.99 21.13
N LEU A 660 3.30 20.74 20.15
CA LEU A 660 2.63 21.03 18.89
C LEU A 660 3.39 20.37 17.73
N SER A 661 2.93 19.19 17.31
CA SER A 661 3.48 18.49 16.16
C SER A 661 2.74 18.87 14.89
N SER A 662 3.44 19.46 13.92
CA SER A 662 2.93 19.73 12.58
C SER A 662 1.59 20.50 12.52
N GLY A 663 1.32 21.38 13.49
CA GLY A 663 0.09 22.17 13.52
C GLY A 663 0.01 23.21 14.63
N SER A 664 -0.91 24.17 14.47
CA SER A 664 -1.22 25.24 15.45
C SER A 664 -2.44 26.03 14.96
N LEU A 665 -3.02 26.92 15.78
CA LEU A 665 -4.05 27.87 15.32
C LEU A 665 -3.68 28.65 14.03
N TYR A 666 -2.42 28.86 13.65
CA TYR A 666 -2.11 29.46 12.34
C TYR A 666 -2.44 28.53 11.15
N LEU A 667 -2.41 27.20 11.34
CA LEU A 667 -2.79 26.17 10.35
C LEU A 667 -4.32 26.12 10.15
N SER A 668 -5.11 26.43 11.18
CA SER A 668 -6.57 26.52 11.11
C SER A 668 -7.11 27.52 12.14
N PRO A 669 -7.09 28.83 11.85
CA PRO A 669 -7.49 29.86 12.82
C PRO A 669 -9.00 29.88 13.05
N PRO A 670 -9.50 30.35 14.20
CA PRO A 670 -10.93 30.37 14.49
C PRO A 670 -11.67 31.28 13.50
N GLN A 671 -12.72 30.75 12.87
CA GLN A 671 -13.47 31.42 11.81
C GLN A 671 -14.71 32.13 12.36
N ALA A 672 -15.09 33.24 11.74
CA ALA A 672 -16.29 33.97 12.11
C ALA A 672 -17.58 33.10 11.98
N SER A 673 -18.55 33.31 12.87
CA SER A 673 -19.79 32.51 12.98
C SER A 673 -20.60 32.38 11.69
N ASN A 674 -20.49 33.34 10.77
CA ASN A 674 -21.12 33.26 9.44
C ASN A 674 -20.49 32.16 8.56
N ALA A 675 -19.16 32.00 8.58
CA ALA A 675 -18.48 30.93 7.85
C ALA A 675 -18.88 29.54 8.37
N VAL A 676 -18.91 29.36 9.70
CA VAL A 676 -19.37 28.10 10.32
C VAL A 676 -20.86 27.86 10.04
N SER A 677 -21.69 28.91 10.05
CA SER A 677 -23.11 28.81 9.67
C SER A 677 -23.30 28.40 8.20
N ASN A 678 -22.46 28.85 7.28
CA ASN A 678 -22.51 28.42 5.88
C ASN A 678 -22.13 26.93 5.72
N VAL A 679 -21.20 26.41 6.53
CA VAL A 679 -20.89 24.97 6.58
C VAL A 679 -22.11 24.18 7.06
N ARG A 680 -22.75 24.60 8.17
CA ARG A 680 -23.99 23.99 8.70
C ARG A 680 -25.12 24.00 7.66
N GLU A 681 -25.31 25.11 6.93
CA GLU A 681 -26.36 25.24 5.91
C GLU A 681 -26.07 24.39 4.66
N SER A 682 -24.79 24.24 4.27
CA SER A 682 -24.41 23.38 3.13
C SER A 682 -24.79 21.90 3.36
N VAL A 683 -24.49 21.37 4.55
CA VAL A 683 -24.94 20.02 4.96
C VAL A 683 -26.47 19.95 5.05
N SER A 684 -27.10 20.98 5.65
CA SER A 684 -28.57 21.04 5.79
C SER A 684 -29.27 21.05 4.42
N LYS A 685 -28.68 21.67 3.40
CA LYS A 685 -29.17 21.57 2.02
C LYS A 685 -29.07 20.14 1.51
N GLN A 686 -27.92 19.48 1.65
CA GLN A 686 -27.75 18.10 1.16
C GLN A 686 -28.67 17.08 1.86
N LEU A 687 -29.01 17.30 3.14
CA LEU A 687 -30.04 16.52 3.83
C LEU A 687 -31.42 16.71 3.18
N ARG A 688 -31.85 17.94 2.96
CA ARG A 688 -33.16 18.26 2.33
C ARG A 688 -33.23 17.87 0.85
N ASP A 689 -32.08 17.83 0.16
CA ASP A 689 -31.94 17.31 -1.21
C ASP A 689 -32.00 15.76 -1.25
N MET A 690 -31.88 15.06 -0.11
CA MET A 690 -32.09 13.61 0.03
C MET A 690 -33.54 13.27 0.43
N ASP A 691 -34.04 13.91 1.48
CA ASP A 691 -35.43 13.84 1.92
C ASP A 691 -35.78 15.17 2.62
N THR A 692 -36.87 15.80 2.20
CA THR A 692 -37.25 17.17 2.63
C THR A 692 -37.65 17.26 4.11
N THR A 693 -37.83 16.12 4.79
CA THR A 693 -38.10 16.05 6.23
C THR A 693 -36.82 16.00 7.09
N LEU A 694 -35.65 15.79 6.49
CA LEU A 694 -34.38 15.68 7.21
C LEU A 694 -33.80 17.05 7.58
N THR A 695 -33.39 17.18 8.84
CA THR A 695 -32.61 18.28 9.42
C THR A 695 -31.38 17.72 10.13
N LEU A 696 -30.41 18.58 10.45
CA LEU A 696 -29.22 18.17 11.20
C LEU A 696 -29.56 17.54 12.56
N GLU A 697 -30.70 17.89 13.15
CA GLU A 697 -31.15 17.42 14.47
C GLU A 697 -31.90 16.08 14.45
N ASN A 698 -32.62 15.76 13.37
CA ASN A 698 -33.47 14.54 13.30
C ASN A 698 -32.91 13.41 12.42
N ALA A 699 -31.98 13.70 11.51
CA ALA A 699 -31.44 12.72 10.56
C ALA A 699 -30.58 11.65 11.24
N SER A 700 -30.46 10.45 10.66
CA SER A 700 -29.55 9.44 11.23
C SER A 700 -28.10 9.90 11.13
N VAL A 701 -27.22 9.31 11.95
CA VAL A 701 -25.77 9.56 11.87
C VAL A 701 -25.25 9.32 10.45
N THR A 702 -25.71 8.24 9.81
CA THR A 702 -25.35 7.86 8.44
C THR A 702 -25.78 8.92 7.42
N ASP A 703 -27.00 9.46 7.54
CA ASP A 703 -27.50 10.49 6.63
C ASP A 703 -26.74 11.81 6.79
N VAL A 704 -26.37 12.19 8.01
CA VAL A 704 -25.55 13.38 8.27
C VAL A 704 -24.14 13.22 7.68
N VAL A 705 -23.51 12.06 7.85
CA VAL A 705 -22.19 11.76 7.28
C VAL A 705 -22.22 11.72 5.74
N GLU A 706 -23.28 11.16 5.14
CA GLU A 706 -23.48 11.22 3.68
C GLU A 706 -23.80 12.65 3.20
N GLY A 707 -24.55 13.44 3.95
CA GLY A 707 -24.82 14.85 3.66
C GLY A 707 -23.56 15.71 3.65
N VAL A 708 -22.66 15.50 4.62
CA VAL A 708 -21.31 16.13 4.66
C VAL A 708 -20.49 15.75 3.42
N LYS A 709 -20.48 14.46 3.07
CA LYS A 709 -19.75 13.92 1.92
C LYS A 709 -20.29 14.48 0.59
N ARG A 710 -21.62 14.61 0.44
CA ARG A 710 -22.26 15.25 -0.73
C ARG A 710 -21.99 16.75 -0.81
N ALA A 711 -21.85 17.43 0.33
CA ALA A 711 -21.51 18.84 0.39
C ALA A 711 -20.05 19.14 0.01
N GLY A 712 -19.22 18.11 -0.24
CA GLY A 712 -17.80 18.27 -0.59
C GLY A 712 -16.94 18.83 0.55
N LEU A 713 -17.42 18.76 1.79
CA LEU A 713 -16.80 19.40 2.95
C LEU A 713 -15.60 18.60 3.48
N GLY A 714 -14.46 18.76 2.80
CA GLY A 714 -13.17 18.23 3.24
C GLY A 714 -12.47 19.01 4.36
N SER A 715 -13.12 20.00 5.00
CA SER A 715 -12.51 20.77 6.09
C SER A 715 -13.51 21.38 7.09
N PHE A 716 -13.14 21.31 8.37
CA PHE A 716 -13.85 21.86 9.53
C PHE A 716 -12.86 22.58 10.46
N PHE A 717 -13.34 23.59 11.18
CA PHE A 717 -12.54 24.59 11.91
C PHE A 717 -13.27 25.09 13.16
N LEU A 718 -12.51 25.65 14.11
CA LEU A 718 -13.05 26.36 15.28
C LEU A 718 -13.90 27.57 14.84
N GLU A 719 -14.97 27.84 15.58
CA GLU A 719 -15.71 29.09 15.55
C GLU A 719 -15.04 30.13 16.46
N TRP A 720 -15.06 31.40 16.07
CA TRP A 720 -14.53 32.50 16.88
C TRP A 720 -15.35 32.69 18.17
N GLU A 721 -14.65 32.69 19.30
CA GLU A 721 -15.16 33.01 20.63
C GLU A 721 -14.20 34.03 21.27
N GLY A 722 -14.69 34.91 22.14
CA GLY A 722 -13.85 35.92 22.81
C GLY A 722 -12.73 35.37 23.71
N ARG A 723 -12.63 34.04 23.88
CA ARG A 723 -11.49 33.37 24.52
C ARG A 723 -10.26 33.24 23.60
N PHE A 724 -10.42 33.53 22.31
CA PHE A 724 -9.33 33.59 21.32
C PHE A 724 -8.86 35.03 21.05
N GLU A 725 -9.33 36.03 21.79
CA GLU A 725 -8.89 37.42 21.65
C GLU A 725 -7.36 37.51 21.89
N GLY A 726 -6.61 37.98 20.90
CA GLY A 726 -5.15 38.05 20.94
C GLY A 726 -4.41 36.69 20.93
N TRP A 727 -5.02 35.63 20.37
CA TRP A 727 -4.40 34.30 20.31
C TRP A 727 -3.01 34.29 19.62
N GLU A 728 -2.77 35.19 18.66
CA GLU A 728 -1.51 35.30 17.91
C GLU A 728 -0.32 35.76 18.76
N ILE A 729 -0.58 36.29 19.96
CA ILE A 729 0.44 36.83 20.89
C ILE A 729 0.35 36.22 22.30
N SER A 730 -0.47 35.18 22.49
CA SER A 730 -0.67 34.54 23.79
C SER A 730 0.26 33.33 23.96
N THR A 731 1.05 33.32 25.03
CA THR A 731 1.78 32.13 25.50
C THR A 731 1.08 31.41 26.65
N GLY A 732 -0.16 31.81 26.97
CA GLY A 732 -0.97 31.23 28.05
C GLY A 732 -0.27 31.18 29.42
N ASN A 733 -0.75 30.27 30.27
CA ASN A 733 -0.12 29.93 31.55
C ASN A 733 0.99 28.87 31.40
N ALA A 734 1.28 28.42 30.17
CA ALA A 734 2.21 27.34 29.88
C ALA A 734 3.65 27.68 30.30
N GLY A 735 4.34 26.72 30.92
CA GLY A 735 5.73 26.83 31.37
C GLY A 735 6.77 26.26 30.39
N GLY A 736 6.34 25.51 29.36
CA GLY A 736 7.22 25.00 28.32
C GLY A 736 6.45 24.61 27.05
N LEU A 737 7.08 24.79 25.89
CA LEU A 737 6.52 24.46 24.58
C LEU A 737 7.53 23.63 23.77
N MET A 738 7.11 22.50 23.20
CA MET A 738 7.88 21.79 22.19
C MET A 738 7.17 21.87 20.83
N LEU A 739 7.93 22.16 19.78
CA LEU A 739 7.48 22.30 18.40
C LEU A 739 8.17 21.24 17.53
N SER A 740 7.40 20.53 16.68
CA SER A 740 7.98 19.64 15.66
C SER A 740 7.40 19.88 14.27
N ASP A 741 8.24 19.72 13.25
CA ASP A 741 7.85 19.71 11.83
C ASP A 741 8.53 18.56 11.07
N VAL A 742 7.84 18.02 10.07
CA VAL A 742 8.40 17.03 9.12
C VAL A 742 8.86 17.69 7.82
N GLN A 743 9.69 17.00 7.04
CA GLN A 743 10.24 17.56 5.79
C GLN A 743 9.16 17.92 4.74
N LYS A 744 8.04 17.17 4.68
CA LYS A 744 7.01 17.29 3.63
C LYS A 744 5.60 17.29 4.20
N GLU A 745 5.26 18.37 4.89
CA GLU A 745 3.94 18.63 5.45
C GLU A 745 2.87 18.78 4.34
N ALA A 746 3.23 19.45 3.24
CA ALA A 746 2.31 19.72 2.14
C ALA A 746 1.86 18.47 1.34
N VAL A 747 2.32 17.26 1.71
CA VAL A 747 1.90 15.99 1.08
C VAL A 747 0.38 15.83 1.02
N ILE A 748 -0.36 16.38 1.99
CA ILE A 748 -1.82 16.24 2.05
C ILE A 748 -2.57 17.05 0.97
N TRP A 749 -1.88 17.95 0.26
CA TRP A 749 -2.38 18.60 -0.96
C TRP A 749 -1.78 17.99 -2.24
N GLN A 750 -0.91 16.98 -2.17
CA GLN A 750 -0.14 16.49 -3.31
C GLN A 750 -1.04 16.10 -4.49
N ASN A 751 -2.08 15.31 -4.27
CA ASN A 751 -2.97 14.90 -5.36
C ASN A 751 -3.87 16.06 -5.86
N GLY A 752 -4.24 16.99 -4.98
CA GLY A 752 -4.98 18.20 -5.34
C GLY A 752 -4.20 19.13 -6.29
N ILE A 753 -2.94 19.44 -5.93
CA ILE A 753 -2.07 20.29 -6.76
C ILE A 753 -1.59 19.55 -8.02
N SER A 754 -1.36 18.23 -7.94
CA SER A 754 -0.98 17.42 -9.11
C SER A 754 -2.06 17.43 -10.20
N GLY A 755 -3.34 17.54 -9.82
CA GLY A 755 -4.47 17.64 -10.72
C GLY A 755 -4.80 19.05 -11.26
N MET A 756 -4.11 20.12 -10.82
CA MET A 756 -4.35 21.48 -11.33
C MET A 756 -3.69 21.71 -12.70
N GLU A 757 -4.26 22.63 -13.48
CA GLU A 757 -3.57 23.19 -14.64
C GLU A 757 -2.52 24.22 -14.22
N VAL A 758 -1.53 24.47 -15.08
CA VAL A 758 -0.41 25.36 -14.74
C VAL A 758 -0.88 26.81 -14.60
N ASP A 759 -1.79 27.25 -15.48
CA ASP A 759 -2.34 28.60 -15.46
C ASP A 759 -3.17 28.87 -14.19
N ASP A 760 -3.83 27.85 -13.61
CA ASP A 760 -4.51 27.96 -12.31
C ASP A 760 -3.52 28.19 -11.16
N ILE A 761 -2.36 27.51 -11.21
CA ILE A 761 -1.30 27.70 -10.20
C ILE A 761 -0.69 29.10 -10.34
N VAL A 762 -0.41 29.56 -11.56
CA VAL A 762 0.10 30.91 -11.81
C VAL A 762 -0.90 31.96 -11.31
N SER A 763 -2.18 31.82 -11.66
CA SER A 763 -3.27 32.70 -11.22
C SER A 763 -3.48 32.69 -9.71
N ALA A 764 -3.25 31.56 -9.03
CA ALA A 764 -3.28 31.50 -7.57
C ALA A 764 -2.15 32.30 -6.93
N PHE A 765 -0.97 32.38 -7.56
CA PHE A 765 0.11 33.27 -7.09
C PHE A 765 -0.19 34.74 -7.41
N ASP A 766 -0.85 35.07 -8.53
CA ASP A 766 -1.34 36.42 -8.82
C ASP A 766 -2.37 36.94 -7.80
N ALA A 767 -3.12 36.04 -7.14
CA ALA A 767 -4.03 36.40 -6.06
C ALA A 767 -3.34 36.99 -4.81
N ALA A 768 -1.99 36.91 -4.72
CA ALA A 768 -1.19 37.61 -3.71
C ALA A 768 -1.00 39.12 -4.00
N GLY A 769 -1.49 39.64 -5.13
CA GLY A 769 -1.36 41.06 -5.46
C GLY A 769 0.09 41.49 -5.68
N GLU A 770 0.56 42.50 -4.93
CA GLU A 770 1.90 43.08 -5.09
C GLU A 770 3.05 42.07 -4.91
N TYR A 771 2.84 41.02 -4.11
CA TYR A 771 3.84 39.96 -3.90
C TYR A 771 3.81 38.87 -4.98
N GLY A 772 2.87 38.86 -5.92
CA GLY A 772 2.65 37.76 -6.85
C GLY A 772 3.91 37.38 -7.65
N GLU A 773 4.54 38.34 -8.33
CA GLU A 773 5.77 38.11 -9.08
C GLU A 773 6.98 37.74 -8.19
N GLU A 774 7.05 38.27 -6.98
CA GLU A 774 8.12 37.90 -6.03
C GLU A 774 7.96 36.46 -5.54
N LEU A 775 6.73 36.04 -5.24
CA LEU A 775 6.40 34.66 -4.85
C LEU A 775 6.60 33.68 -6.01
N LYS A 776 6.17 34.02 -7.24
CA LYS A 776 6.43 33.21 -8.44
C LYS A 776 7.93 32.97 -8.63
N LYS A 777 8.75 34.00 -8.46
CA LYS A 777 10.22 33.91 -8.52
C LYS A 777 10.80 33.07 -7.36
N LEU A 778 10.29 33.27 -6.14
CA LEU A 778 10.76 32.61 -4.92
C LEU A 778 10.48 31.09 -4.90
N TYR A 779 9.38 30.66 -5.51
CA TYR A 779 8.93 29.27 -5.60
C TYR A 779 9.02 28.68 -7.03
N HIS A 780 9.71 29.36 -7.95
CA HIS A 780 9.95 28.91 -9.33
C HIS A 780 8.68 28.52 -10.12
N ILE A 781 7.62 29.33 -9.96
CA ILE A 781 6.36 29.22 -10.70
C ILE A 781 6.54 29.90 -12.06
N TYR A 782 6.83 29.09 -13.09
CA TYR A 782 7.06 29.54 -14.45
C TYR A 782 6.17 28.74 -15.43
N PRO A 783 5.32 29.37 -16.26
CA PRO A 783 4.36 28.65 -17.12
C PRO A 783 5.00 27.61 -18.07
N ASP A 784 6.24 27.85 -18.52
CA ASP A 784 7.05 26.92 -19.32
C ASP A 784 7.50 25.66 -18.55
N ARG A 785 7.23 25.55 -17.25
CA ARG A 785 7.78 24.51 -16.36
C ARG A 785 6.71 23.87 -15.47
N PRO A 786 5.77 23.07 -16.02
CA PRO A 786 4.64 22.49 -15.28
C PRO A 786 5.03 21.79 -13.97
N SER A 787 6.10 20.99 -13.98
CA SER A 787 6.62 20.28 -12.80
C SER A 787 7.22 21.21 -11.75
N SER A 788 7.78 22.35 -12.17
CA SER A 788 8.30 23.39 -11.27
C SER A 788 7.14 24.08 -10.56
N CYS A 789 6.10 24.50 -11.30
CA CYS A 789 4.90 25.08 -10.71
C CYS A 789 4.23 24.16 -9.68
N LYS A 790 4.08 22.87 -9.99
CA LYS A 790 3.45 21.89 -9.08
C LYS A 790 4.29 21.60 -7.83
N THR A 791 5.63 21.60 -7.96
CA THR A 791 6.52 21.43 -6.79
C THR A 791 6.56 22.69 -5.94
N GLY A 792 6.77 23.86 -6.57
CA GLY A 792 6.82 25.16 -5.90
C GLY A 792 5.51 25.57 -5.22
N ALA A 793 4.37 25.15 -5.76
CA ALA A 793 3.07 25.27 -5.11
C ALA A 793 3.00 24.48 -3.79
N LEU A 794 3.51 23.24 -3.78
CA LEU A 794 3.57 22.41 -2.57
C LEU A 794 4.59 22.96 -1.56
N ASP A 795 5.74 23.46 -2.02
CA ASP A 795 6.72 24.16 -1.18
C ASP A 795 6.10 25.40 -0.51
N PHE A 796 5.44 26.27 -1.28
CA PHE A 796 4.75 27.44 -0.75
C PHE A 796 3.70 27.08 0.32
N ILE A 797 2.94 26.00 0.13
CA ILE A 797 2.01 25.47 1.13
C ILE A 797 2.77 24.97 2.38
N ASN A 798 3.86 24.23 2.19
CA ASN A 798 4.70 23.66 3.26
C ASN A 798 5.23 24.77 4.19
N GLU A 799 5.85 25.80 3.61
CA GLU A 799 6.40 26.91 4.36
C GLU A 799 5.31 27.78 5.01
N LEU A 800 4.24 28.13 4.29
CA LEU A 800 3.20 29.04 4.77
C LEU A 800 2.29 28.41 5.84
N ARG A 801 2.04 27.09 5.79
CA ARG A 801 1.07 26.43 6.68
C ARG A 801 1.69 25.74 7.90
N PHE A 802 3.01 25.48 7.89
CA PHE A 802 3.68 24.73 8.97
C PHE A 802 4.97 25.43 9.45
N VAL A 803 5.94 25.65 8.56
CA VAL A 803 7.28 26.17 8.96
C VAL A 803 7.22 27.61 9.48
N LEU A 804 6.43 28.49 8.83
CA LEU A 804 6.23 29.89 9.25
C LEU A 804 5.48 30.00 10.59
N PRO A 805 4.36 29.28 10.83
CA PRO A 805 3.76 29.17 12.16
C PRO A 805 4.73 28.78 13.27
N ILE A 806 5.56 27.75 13.07
CA ILE A 806 6.54 27.31 14.06
C ILE A 806 7.57 28.40 14.32
N HIS A 807 8.07 29.07 13.28
CA HIS A 807 8.98 30.21 13.43
C HIS A 807 8.36 31.39 14.22
N ARG A 808 7.08 31.69 14.00
CA ARG A 808 6.34 32.73 14.75
C ARG A 808 6.16 32.36 16.23
N LEU A 809 5.79 31.11 16.53
CA LEU A 809 5.64 30.62 17.91
C LEU A 809 6.98 30.57 18.64
N GLU A 810 8.03 30.10 17.97
CA GLU A 810 9.42 30.10 18.45
C GLU A 810 9.90 31.51 18.80
N GLN A 811 9.63 32.51 17.95
CA GLN A 811 9.95 33.91 18.24
C GLN A 811 9.12 34.47 19.40
N LEU A 812 7.80 34.27 19.40
CA LEU A 812 6.90 34.73 20.47
C LEU A 812 7.34 34.22 21.85
N TRP A 813 7.71 32.93 21.94
CA TRP A 813 8.15 32.32 23.19
C TRP A 813 9.53 32.77 23.65
N ARG A 814 10.50 32.87 22.72
CA ARG A 814 11.83 33.44 23.02
C ARG A 814 11.73 34.90 23.51
N ILE A 815 10.87 35.71 22.90
CA ILE A 815 10.62 37.12 23.31
C ILE A 815 9.86 37.19 24.64
N SER A 816 9.06 36.18 24.97
CA SER A 816 8.37 36.04 26.27
C SER A 816 9.26 35.45 27.38
N GLU A 817 10.56 35.24 27.12
CA GLU A 817 11.53 34.59 28.02
C GLU A 817 11.08 33.19 28.52
N LYS A 818 10.23 32.49 27.75
CA LYS A 818 9.71 31.15 28.09
C LYS A 818 10.47 30.02 27.38
N PRO A 819 10.66 28.84 28.01
CA PRO A 819 11.27 27.67 27.38
C PRO A 819 10.51 27.20 26.13
N VAL A 820 11.18 27.23 24.98
CA VAL A 820 10.66 26.67 23.72
C VAL A 820 11.72 25.81 23.05
N TYR A 821 11.33 24.60 22.67
CA TYR A 821 12.19 23.56 22.10
C TYR A 821 11.74 23.22 20.69
N ARG A 822 12.66 23.16 19.72
CA ARG A 822 12.35 22.88 18.32
C ARG A 822 13.04 21.61 17.82
N CYS A 823 12.27 20.71 17.22
CA CYS A 823 12.82 19.53 16.54
C CYS A 823 12.30 19.37 15.10
N LEU A 824 13.13 18.75 14.26
CA LEU A 824 12.88 18.47 12.86
C LEU A 824 12.85 16.95 12.66
N ILE A 825 11.74 16.42 12.15
CA ILE A 825 11.55 14.99 11.94
C ILE A 825 11.78 14.70 10.45
N ASP A 826 12.97 14.18 10.16
CA ASP A 826 13.48 13.96 8.80
C ASP A 826 13.63 12.48 8.43
N GLU A 827 13.25 11.57 9.33
CA GLU A 827 13.20 10.14 9.04
C GLU A 827 12.08 9.80 8.05
N ALA A 828 12.44 9.01 7.03
CA ALA A 828 11.50 8.66 5.97
C ALA A 828 10.53 7.55 6.41
N ASN A 829 9.35 7.50 5.78
CA ASN A 829 8.37 6.44 6.02
C ASN A 829 9.02 5.03 5.96
N PRO A 830 8.85 4.17 6.98
CA PRO A 830 9.54 2.88 7.08
C PRO A 830 9.31 1.94 5.89
N TRP A 831 8.10 1.94 5.31
CA TRP A 831 7.69 1.01 4.26
C TRP A 831 7.69 1.64 2.87
N GLN A 832 7.55 2.96 2.79
CA GLN A 832 7.66 3.74 1.55
C GLN A 832 8.68 4.89 1.65
N PRO A 833 10.00 4.63 1.76
CA PRO A 833 11.02 5.69 1.92
C PRO A 833 11.06 6.73 0.80
N SER A 834 10.55 6.43 -0.40
CA SER A 834 10.38 7.41 -1.49
C SER A 834 9.46 8.58 -1.12
N SER A 835 8.57 8.39 -0.14
CA SER A 835 7.77 9.46 0.44
C SER A 835 8.63 10.52 1.13
N GLY A 836 9.78 10.16 1.69
CA GLY A 836 10.51 10.98 2.67
C GLY A 836 9.77 11.06 4.01
N ALA A 837 10.18 12.01 4.86
CA ALA A 837 9.42 12.37 6.05
C ALA A 837 8.21 13.21 5.63
N HIS A 838 7.00 12.68 5.83
CA HIS A 838 5.74 13.26 5.36
C HIS A 838 4.79 13.50 6.53
N HIS A 839 3.76 14.33 6.33
CA HIS A 839 2.77 14.64 7.38
C HIS A 839 2.24 13.35 8.06
N ALA A 840 2.09 13.40 9.39
CA ALA A 840 1.73 12.28 10.27
C ALA A 840 2.68 11.05 10.31
N VAL A 841 3.87 11.08 9.67
CA VAL A 841 4.85 9.96 9.77
C VAL A 841 5.48 9.86 11.17
N ASP A 842 5.50 10.96 11.91
CA ASP A 842 5.97 11.08 13.28
C ASP A 842 5.14 10.22 14.26
N LEU A 843 3.84 10.07 14.02
CA LEU A 843 2.96 9.16 14.78
C LEU A 843 3.49 7.72 14.79
N VAL A 844 3.89 7.22 13.60
CA VAL A 844 4.41 5.88 13.41
C VAL A 844 5.72 5.67 14.18
N LEU A 845 6.57 6.69 14.24
CA LEU A 845 7.86 6.67 14.93
C LEU A 845 7.70 6.79 16.45
N LEU A 846 6.83 7.70 16.91
CA LEU A 846 6.63 7.99 18.32
C LEU A 846 5.97 6.82 19.06
N PHE A 847 4.86 6.30 18.54
CA PHE A 847 4.07 5.28 19.24
C PHE A 847 4.52 3.84 18.94
N GLU A 848 5.09 3.59 17.75
CA GLU A 848 5.55 2.25 17.32
C GLU A 848 4.45 1.16 17.40
N GLY A 849 3.18 1.55 17.23
CA GLY A 849 2.02 0.63 17.14
C GLY A 849 1.99 -0.26 15.89
N LEU A 850 3.08 -0.28 15.12
CA LEU A 850 3.27 -1.00 13.87
C LEU A 850 4.67 -1.64 13.85
N ASP A 851 4.83 -2.80 13.22
CA ASP A 851 6.10 -3.55 13.23
C ASP A 851 7.20 -2.82 12.44
N LEU A 852 8.13 -2.20 13.18
CA LEU A 852 9.33 -1.53 12.65
C LEU A 852 10.58 -2.44 12.63
N THR A 853 10.49 -3.75 12.91
CA THR A 853 11.68 -4.63 13.01
C THR A 853 12.49 -4.74 11.72
N LEU A 854 11.86 -4.50 10.56
CA LEU A 854 12.54 -4.46 9.26
C LEU A 854 13.10 -3.06 8.90
N ALA A 855 12.88 -2.06 9.74
CA ALA A 855 13.28 -0.67 9.56
C ALA A 855 14.09 -0.13 10.76
N PRO A 856 15.29 -0.67 11.04
CA PRO A 856 16.06 -0.34 12.25
C PRO A 856 16.47 1.13 12.36
N ALA A 857 16.54 1.86 11.24
CA ALA A 857 16.71 3.32 11.24
C ALA A 857 15.51 4.04 11.86
N ALA A 858 14.29 3.67 11.44
CA ALA A 858 13.05 4.23 11.96
C ALA A 858 12.83 3.86 13.43
N GLN A 859 13.08 2.59 13.81
CA GLN A 859 13.00 2.16 15.21
C GLN A 859 13.97 2.93 16.12
N LYS A 860 15.23 3.14 15.68
CA LYS A 860 16.20 3.94 16.43
C LYS A 860 15.75 5.40 16.57
N THR A 861 15.23 6.00 15.50
CA THR A 861 14.71 7.37 15.54
C THR A 861 13.49 7.48 16.45
N GLY A 862 12.56 6.51 16.40
CA GLY A 862 11.39 6.44 17.28
C GLY A 862 11.76 6.32 18.76
N GLN A 863 12.72 5.48 19.10
CA GLN A 863 13.24 5.37 20.48
C GLN A 863 13.82 6.72 20.97
N ALA A 864 14.58 7.43 20.13
CA ALA A 864 15.13 8.74 20.48
C ALA A 864 14.06 9.83 20.60
N MET A 865 13.03 9.80 19.75
CA MET A 865 11.85 10.68 19.87
C MET A 865 11.13 10.44 21.19
N ARG A 866 10.87 9.17 21.56
CA ARG A 866 10.27 8.82 22.85
C ARG A 866 11.12 9.32 24.02
N GLU A 867 12.44 9.10 24.01
CA GLU A 867 13.34 9.59 25.07
C GLU A 867 13.22 11.11 25.28
N ALA A 868 13.18 11.89 24.19
CA ALA A 868 13.02 13.34 24.24
C ALA A 868 11.63 13.77 24.73
N TRP A 869 10.55 13.12 24.26
CA TRP A 869 9.18 13.38 24.72
C TRP A 869 9.03 13.05 26.21
N ILE A 870 9.56 11.93 26.67
CA ILE A 870 9.49 11.47 28.07
C ILE A 870 10.23 12.46 29.00
N LYS A 871 11.42 12.94 28.61
CA LYS A 871 12.14 14.00 29.36
C LYS A 871 11.33 15.29 29.44
N PHE A 872 10.82 15.79 28.31
CA PHE A 872 9.99 16.99 28.29
C PHE A 872 8.80 16.85 29.24
N VAL A 873 8.04 15.74 29.14
CA VAL A 873 6.91 15.41 30.03
C VAL A 873 7.31 15.31 31.52
N ASN A 874 8.54 14.91 31.84
CA ASN A 874 9.06 14.94 33.21
C ASN A 874 9.44 16.36 33.72
N MET A 875 9.21 17.40 32.92
CA MET A 875 9.62 18.80 33.12
C MET A 875 11.14 19.04 32.96
N GLU A 876 11.82 18.20 32.19
CA GLU A 876 13.26 18.28 31.89
C GLU A 876 13.53 18.83 30.46
N GLU A 877 14.80 19.16 30.15
CA GLU A 877 15.18 19.46 28.75
C GLU A 877 15.14 18.18 27.90
N PRO A 878 14.51 18.19 26.71
CA PRO A 878 14.35 16.99 25.88
C PRO A 878 15.67 16.45 25.30
N TRP A 879 16.67 17.32 25.10
CA TRP A 879 18.03 17.01 24.68
C TRP A 879 19.00 18.03 25.32
N PRO A 880 20.34 17.80 25.31
CA PRO A 880 21.29 18.78 25.82
C PRO A 880 21.20 20.10 25.04
N ASN A 881 21.40 21.23 25.71
CA ASN A 881 21.37 22.57 25.09
C ASN A 881 20.03 22.89 24.39
N ALA A 882 18.90 22.29 24.81
CA ALA A 882 17.66 22.40 24.06
C ALA A 882 17.10 23.84 24.01
N ALA A 883 17.36 24.65 25.04
CA ALA A 883 17.02 26.08 25.04
C ALA A 883 17.73 26.92 23.97
N THR A 884 18.77 26.41 23.31
CA THR A 884 19.54 27.15 22.27
C THR A 884 19.64 26.42 20.93
N THR A 885 19.51 25.09 20.89
CA THR A 885 19.70 24.27 19.68
C THR A 885 18.39 23.65 19.18
N SER A 886 18.25 23.54 17.85
CA SER A 886 17.25 22.64 17.25
C SER A 886 17.78 21.21 17.19
N TYR A 887 16.91 20.21 17.25
CA TYR A 887 17.30 18.79 17.18
C TYR A 887 16.73 18.10 15.93
N ALA A 888 17.48 17.17 15.34
CA ALA A 888 17.01 16.33 14.25
C ALA A 888 16.70 14.92 14.71
N PHE A 889 15.54 14.42 14.30
CA PHE A 889 15.15 13.01 14.35
C PHE A 889 15.19 12.44 12.92
N GLY A 890 16.34 11.87 12.55
CA GLY A 890 16.63 11.34 11.23
C GLY A 890 17.36 12.34 10.29
N PRO A 891 17.55 11.97 9.01
CA PRO A 891 17.20 10.68 8.42
C PRO A 891 18.15 9.54 8.83
N HIS A 892 17.77 8.31 8.47
CA HIS A 892 18.61 7.10 8.55
C HIS A 892 19.10 6.72 9.95
N GLY A 893 18.29 6.97 10.98
CA GLY A 893 18.65 6.71 12.38
C GLY A 893 19.64 7.72 12.95
N SER A 894 19.81 8.88 12.32
CA SER A 894 20.70 9.95 12.78
C SER A 894 19.94 10.93 13.67
N CYS A 895 20.21 10.90 14.97
CA CYS A 895 19.61 11.78 15.96
C CYS A 895 20.70 12.67 16.58
N LYS A 896 20.54 14.00 16.49
CA LYS A 896 21.51 14.98 17.04
C LYS A 896 20.98 16.42 17.09
N GLU A 897 21.64 17.25 17.90
CA GLU A 897 21.56 18.71 17.82
C GLU A 897 22.02 19.22 16.43
N LEU A 898 21.49 20.37 16.01
CA LEU A 898 21.74 21.00 14.70
C LEU A 898 22.36 22.39 14.86
N GLU A 899 23.34 22.68 14.02
CA GLU A 899 23.82 24.05 13.80
C GLU A 899 22.86 24.83 12.87
N ASP A 900 22.83 26.17 12.97
CA ASP A 900 21.95 27.04 12.17
C ASP A 900 22.02 26.77 10.66
N TRP A 901 23.17 26.37 10.13
CA TRP A 901 23.33 26.07 8.69
C TRP A 901 22.71 24.72 8.32
N GLU A 902 22.65 23.76 9.24
CA GLU A 902 21.99 22.49 9.03
C GLU A 902 20.47 22.66 9.01
N VAL A 903 19.91 23.47 9.92
CA VAL A 903 18.48 23.86 9.88
C VAL A 903 18.16 24.53 8.54
N ARG A 904 19.02 25.46 8.07
CA ARG A 904 18.92 26.10 6.75
C ARG A 904 19.11 25.16 5.55
N SER A 905 19.68 23.97 5.75
CA SER A 905 19.80 22.92 4.71
C SER A 905 18.61 21.94 4.70
N ARG A 906 17.95 21.75 5.86
CA ARG A 906 16.81 20.84 6.06
C ARG A 906 15.45 21.50 5.82
N ARG A 907 15.35 22.83 5.96
CA ARG A 907 14.12 23.62 5.76
C ARG A 907 14.39 24.88 4.95
N ARG A 908 13.37 25.37 4.23
CA ARG A 908 13.46 26.58 3.40
C ARG A 908 13.38 27.86 4.25
N VAL A 909 14.34 28.04 5.15
CA VAL A 909 14.38 29.15 6.12
C VAL A 909 14.43 30.51 5.40
N THR A 910 15.18 30.64 4.30
CA THR A 910 15.24 31.89 3.52
C THR A 910 13.87 32.28 2.95
N GLN A 911 13.13 31.32 2.40
CA GLN A 911 11.76 31.47 1.92
C GLN A 911 10.82 31.84 3.09
N THR A 912 10.92 31.12 4.21
CA THR A 912 10.11 31.33 5.43
C THR A 912 10.30 32.74 5.99
N ASN A 913 11.55 33.19 6.15
CA ASN A 913 11.89 34.53 6.62
C ASN A 913 11.38 35.61 5.66
N LYS A 914 11.35 35.34 4.35
CA LYS A 914 10.78 36.26 3.37
C LYS A 914 9.25 36.32 3.45
N LEU A 915 8.56 35.19 3.59
CA LEU A 915 7.11 35.16 3.87
C LEU A 915 6.75 35.91 5.16
N ALA A 916 7.61 35.84 6.19
CA ALA A 916 7.39 36.56 7.45
C ALA A 916 7.36 38.10 7.29
N THR A 917 7.90 38.65 6.20
CA THR A 917 7.89 40.10 5.88
C THR A 917 6.71 40.56 5.02
N MET A 918 5.84 39.66 4.59
CA MET A 918 4.72 39.93 3.68
C MET A 918 3.38 39.97 4.43
N ASP A 919 2.41 40.75 3.91
CA ASP A 919 1.05 40.74 4.45
C ASP A 919 0.44 39.33 4.43
N THR A 920 -0.06 38.90 5.58
CA THR A 920 -0.60 37.55 5.77
C THR A 920 -1.96 37.37 5.09
N ALA A 921 -2.76 38.42 4.87
CA ALA A 921 -4.02 38.30 4.14
C ALA A 921 -3.79 38.08 2.63
N LEU A 922 -2.81 38.75 2.03
CA LEU A 922 -2.39 38.50 0.64
C LEU A 922 -1.80 37.09 0.45
N LEU A 923 -0.93 36.63 1.35
CA LEU A 923 -0.45 35.23 1.34
C LEU A 923 -1.61 34.22 1.47
N THR A 924 -2.60 34.53 2.31
CA THR A 924 -3.77 33.67 2.54
C THR A 924 -4.69 33.60 1.32
N LYS A 925 -4.84 34.69 0.54
CA LYS A 925 -5.59 34.67 -0.73
C LYS A 925 -4.96 33.71 -1.75
N ALA A 926 -3.64 33.74 -1.87
CA ALA A 926 -2.92 32.81 -2.73
C ALA A 926 -3.10 31.36 -2.28
N PHE A 927 -2.92 31.09 -0.98
CA PHE A 927 -3.18 29.75 -0.41
C PHE A 927 -4.61 29.27 -0.65
N ILE A 928 -5.64 30.10 -0.43
CA ILE A 928 -7.04 29.72 -0.64
C ILE A 928 -7.28 29.37 -2.11
N THR A 929 -6.83 30.20 -3.04
CA THR A 929 -6.99 29.97 -4.49
C THR A 929 -6.27 28.71 -4.95
N LEU A 930 -5.08 28.46 -4.39
CA LEU A 930 -4.25 27.31 -4.70
C LEU A 930 -4.82 26.00 -4.13
N ALA A 931 -5.26 26.01 -2.87
CA ALA A 931 -5.33 24.79 -2.05
C ALA A 931 -6.66 24.55 -1.30
N ALA A 932 -7.59 25.53 -1.24
CA ALA A 932 -8.86 25.34 -0.55
C ALA A 932 -9.72 24.26 -1.22
N GLY A 933 -10.29 23.34 -0.42
CA GLY A 933 -11.06 22.20 -0.92
C GLY A 933 -10.24 21.13 -1.66
N LYS A 934 -8.92 21.30 -1.78
CA LYS A 934 -8.01 20.37 -2.50
C LYS A 934 -7.12 19.54 -1.56
N VAL A 935 -7.41 19.54 -0.27
CA VAL A 935 -6.87 18.55 0.68
C VAL A 935 -7.37 17.18 0.23
N SER A 936 -6.44 16.24 0.03
CA SER A 936 -6.73 14.83 -0.14
C SER A 936 -6.26 14.09 1.10
N LEU A 937 -6.95 13.01 1.46
CA LEU A 937 -6.54 12.06 2.49
C LEU A 937 -6.11 10.71 1.88
N LEU A 938 -6.00 10.68 0.54
CA LEU A 938 -5.64 9.53 -0.30
C LEU A 938 -4.47 9.98 -1.21
N ASN A 939 -3.26 10.12 -0.65
CA ASN A 939 -2.07 10.64 -1.34
C ASN A 939 -0.95 9.62 -1.48
#